data_AF-G1N8V9-F1
#
_entry.id   AF-G1N8V9-F1
#
_cell.length_a   1.000
_cell.length_b   1.000
_cell.length_c   1.000
_cell.angle_alpha   90.00
_cell.angle_beta   90.00
_cell.angle_gamma   90.00
#
_symmetry.space_group_name_H-M   'P 1'
#
loop_
_entity.id
_entity.type
_entity.pdbx_description
1 polymer ?
#
loop_
_entity_poly.entity_id
_entity_poly.type
_entity_poly.pdbx_seq_one_letter_code
_entity_poly.pdbx_strand_id
1 'polypeptide(L)'
;MLQESCTSRSEGRCERSALFPVGPEGLTMLRAFSHTGNRCAFRPAGCRRRHHKPVLAIRREDVSAWERRAPLAPKHVKELTQMGYKVLVQPSNRRAIHEKDYIKAGGIIQEDISEASLIVGVKRPPEGKLIPKKNYAFFSHTIKAQEANMPLLDEILRQEVRLFDYEKMVDHKGMRVVAFGKWAGVAGMINILHGLGLRFLALGHHTPFMHIGMAHNYRNSSQAVQAVRDAGYEISLGLMPKSVGPLTFVFTGTGNVSKGAQEMFNALPCEFVEPHELKEVSRSGDLRKVYGTVLSRHHHLVRKRDGMYDPADYDKHPELYTSRFNTDIAPYTTCLINGIYWEQHTPRLLSRQDAQKLLVPVKSAAGAPEGCPELPHKLLAICDISADTGGSIEFMTECTTIDSPFCMYDADQHIIHDSVEGSGILMCSIDNLPAQLPIEATEYFGDMLFPYIEEMLLSEGSEPLENQHYSSVVRDAVIASNGSLTAKYEYIQKLRESREYAQSLSMGNKKRVLVLGSGYVSGPVLEYLTRDSDVDITIASVMKEQLEQLTKKYSNVTSVHMDIIKDEEKLSSLVKKHDLVISLLPYSVHPLVAKKCINNKVNLVTASYLTPAMKELQESVEAAGITVISEMGLDPGLDHMLAMECIDKAKEVGATVVSYTSFCGGLPAPEHSDNPLRYKFSWSPQGVLLNTVQSATYLKNGEVINIPAGGALLDSVTAMDFYPGLNLEGFPNRDSTKYAEPYGIQTAHTLLRGTLRYKGYSKTMGGFVKLGLINPDPSPLLNSTTPLLTWKELMCKLVEIQSPAEYSVLKEAVFNKLDRDKSQLEAVEWLGLLGDEPVPAADSIVGALAKHMETKLPFGTGERDMIVMRNEIGLRHPSGHLEDKFIDLVVYGDNNGYSAMAKTVGYPTAIAAKMVLDGEINTKGMVIPLTKKIYGPILERVKAEGITYNTHNVIRQ
;
A
#
# COMPACT_ATOMS: atom_id res chain seq x y z
N MET A 1 45.62 -9.12 -45.59
CA MET A 1 46.72 -10.09 -45.45
C MET A 1 46.05 -11.37 -44.99
N LEU A 2 46.05 -12.45 -45.77
CA LEU A 2 47.19 -13.34 -46.07
C LEU A 2 47.74 -13.96 -44.77
N GLN A 3 47.95 -15.29 -44.65
CA GLN A 3 48.26 -16.24 -45.73
C GLN A 3 47.70 -17.67 -45.48
N GLU A 4 47.87 -18.56 -46.45
CA GLU A 4 47.33 -19.93 -46.49
C GLU A 4 48.33 -21.01 -46.02
N SER A 5 47.85 -22.27 -45.93
CA SER A 5 48.64 -23.52 -46.09
C SER A 5 49.56 -23.95 -44.90
N CYS A 6 50.04 -25.21 -44.77
CA CYS A 6 49.81 -26.41 -45.58
C CYS A 6 50.01 -27.75 -44.82
N THR A 7 49.20 -28.76 -45.19
CA THR A 7 49.34 -30.26 -45.25
C THR A 7 50.45 -31.09 -44.55
N SER A 8 50.21 -32.43 -44.53
CA SER A 8 51.11 -33.59 -44.26
C SER A 8 51.33 -33.99 -42.78
N ARG A 9 51.09 -35.23 -42.32
CA ARG A 9 51.66 -36.60 -42.61
C ARG A 9 53.10 -36.77 -42.07
N SER A 10 53.53 -37.90 -41.48
CA SER A 10 52.87 -39.18 -41.11
C SER A 10 53.80 -40.07 -40.25
N GLU A 11 53.26 -41.14 -39.64
CA GLU A 11 53.96 -42.31 -39.04
C GLU A 11 54.81 -42.08 -37.76
N GLY A 12 54.94 -43.03 -36.82
CA GLY A 12 54.17 -44.28 -36.61
C GLY A 12 54.88 -45.35 -35.74
N ARG A 13 54.09 -46.17 -35.01
CA ARG A 13 54.48 -47.45 -34.30
C ARG A 13 55.54 -47.29 -33.18
N CYS A 14 55.67 -48.15 -32.16
CA CYS A 14 54.91 -49.28 -31.59
C CYS A 14 55.20 -49.29 -30.05
N GLU A 15 54.70 -50.14 -29.14
CA GLU A 15 53.94 -51.41 -29.17
C GLU A 15 52.98 -51.40 -27.93
N ARG A 16 52.45 -52.44 -27.25
CA ARG A 16 52.62 -53.91 -27.28
C ARG A 16 51.34 -54.66 -26.84
N SER A 17 51.37 -55.97 -27.07
CA SER A 17 50.54 -57.11 -26.62
C SER A 17 50.12 -57.18 -25.13
N ALA A 18 49.13 -57.99 -24.71
CA ALA A 18 48.01 -58.69 -25.39
C ALA A 18 47.19 -59.47 -24.33
N LEU A 19 45.89 -59.74 -24.58
CA LEU A 19 45.23 -61.06 -24.52
C LEU A 19 43.69 -60.95 -24.56
N PHE A 20 43.06 -62.03 -25.03
CA PHE A 20 41.62 -62.25 -25.23
C PHE A 20 41.15 -63.35 -24.24
N PRO A 21 39.84 -63.49 -23.89
CA PRO A 21 38.82 -63.92 -24.86
C PRO A 21 37.45 -63.23 -24.78
N VAL A 22 36.70 -63.39 -25.87
CA VAL A 22 35.25 -63.12 -25.98
C VAL A 22 34.50 -64.44 -25.82
N GLY A 23 33.38 -64.43 -25.10
CA GLY A 23 32.42 -65.52 -24.98
C GLY A 23 31.02 -64.95 -24.73
N PRO A 24 29.94 -65.39 -25.41
CA PRO A 24 28.74 -64.57 -25.52
C PRO A 24 27.50 -65.13 -24.80
N GLU A 25 26.70 -64.24 -24.24
CA GLU A 25 25.24 -64.40 -24.21
C GLU A 25 24.57 -63.14 -24.76
N GLY A 26 23.54 -63.35 -25.58
CA GLY A 26 22.63 -62.33 -26.04
C GLY A 26 21.38 -63.01 -26.56
N LEU A 27 20.20 -62.50 -26.19
CA LEU A 27 18.94 -63.04 -26.69
C LEU A 27 17.94 -61.93 -26.99
N THR A 28 17.86 -61.58 -28.28
CA THR A 28 16.71 -60.87 -28.83
C THR A 28 15.50 -61.79 -28.77
N MET A 29 14.43 -61.43 -28.06
CA MET A 29 13.15 -62.14 -28.18
C MET A 29 11.98 -61.19 -28.46
N LEU A 30 11.66 -61.09 -29.75
CA LEU A 30 10.33 -60.74 -30.23
C LEU A 30 9.37 -61.92 -29.99
N ARG A 31 8.05 -61.63 -29.92
CA ARG A 31 6.88 -62.52 -29.74
C ARG A 31 6.46 -62.77 -28.29
N ALA A 32 5.19 -63.09 -28.00
CA ALA A 32 3.92 -62.74 -28.67
C ALA A 32 2.73 -63.23 -27.81
N PHE A 33 1.74 -62.38 -27.56
CA PHE A 33 0.37 -62.78 -27.18
C PHE A 33 -0.62 -61.73 -27.71
N SER A 34 -1.77 -62.07 -28.29
CA SER A 34 -2.16 -63.32 -28.97
C SER A 34 -3.37 -63.04 -29.87
N HIS A 35 -3.31 -63.38 -31.16
CA HIS A 35 -4.47 -63.28 -32.05
C HIS A 35 -5.43 -64.46 -31.84
N THR A 36 -6.50 -64.25 -31.08
CA THR A 36 -7.72 -65.06 -31.12
C THR A 36 -8.85 -64.21 -31.70
N GLY A 37 -8.93 -64.15 -33.03
CA GLY A 37 -10.04 -63.48 -33.71
C GLY A 37 -11.31 -64.33 -33.66
N ASN A 38 -12.45 -63.70 -33.44
CA ASN A 38 -13.75 -64.31 -33.78
C ASN A 38 -14.64 -63.26 -34.46
N ARG A 39 -15.43 -63.67 -35.46
CA ARG A 39 -16.15 -62.76 -36.37
C ARG A 39 -17.59 -62.52 -35.92
N CYS A 40 -18.00 -61.25 -35.81
CA CYS A 40 -19.31 -60.71 -36.24
C CYS A 40 -19.42 -59.22 -35.84
N ALA A 41 -20.07 -58.33 -36.59
CA ALA A 41 -20.67 -58.46 -37.92
C ALA A 41 -20.64 -57.11 -38.67
N PHE A 42 -20.66 -57.15 -40.01
CA PHE A 42 -20.89 -55.95 -40.84
C PHE A 42 -22.35 -55.48 -40.71
N ARG A 43 -22.58 -54.23 -40.30
CA ARG A 43 -23.80 -53.45 -40.62
C ARG A 43 -23.43 -51.99 -40.96
N PRO A 44 -24.28 -51.28 -41.72
CA PRO A 44 -23.78 -50.45 -42.82
C PRO A 44 -23.51 -48.98 -42.47
N ALA A 45 -22.91 -48.27 -43.42
CA ALA A 45 -22.60 -46.85 -43.35
C ALA A 45 -23.86 -46.00 -43.06
N GLY A 46 -23.81 -45.24 -41.96
CA GLY A 46 -24.84 -44.28 -41.58
C GLY A 46 -24.23 -43.00 -41.02
N CYS A 47 -24.69 -41.86 -41.52
CA CYS A 47 -24.43 -40.51 -41.01
C CYS A 47 -22.95 -40.14 -40.69
N ARG A 48 -22.25 -39.51 -41.65
CA ARG A 48 -21.05 -38.70 -41.35
C ARG A 48 -21.44 -37.45 -40.56
N ARG A 49 -21.66 -37.57 -39.24
CA ARG A 49 -21.56 -36.42 -38.34
C ARG A 49 -20.12 -35.92 -38.38
N ARG A 50 -19.92 -34.61 -38.64
CA ARG A 50 -18.61 -33.97 -38.51
C ARG A 50 -18.29 -33.80 -37.02
N HIS A 51 -17.84 -34.88 -36.37
CA HIS A 51 -17.12 -34.76 -35.11
C HIS A 51 -15.87 -33.90 -35.39
N HIS A 52 -15.92 -32.66 -34.94
CA HIS A 52 -14.72 -31.84 -34.88
C HIS A 52 -13.86 -32.46 -33.78
N LYS A 53 -12.58 -32.70 -34.07
CA LYS A 53 -11.67 -33.16 -33.02
C LYS A 53 -11.55 -32.06 -31.96
N PRO A 54 -11.50 -32.40 -30.67
CA PRO A 54 -11.28 -31.42 -29.61
C PRO A 54 -10.04 -30.55 -29.86
N VAL A 55 -10.15 -29.31 -29.42
CA VAL A 55 -9.21 -28.23 -29.77
C VAL A 55 -8.58 -27.70 -28.48
N LEU A 56 -7.26 -27.77 -28.39
CA LEU A 56 -6.50 -27.23 -27.27
C LEU A 56 -6.06 -25.81 -27.60
N ALA A 57 -6.11 -24.89 -26.62
CA ALA A 57 -5.53 -23.56 -26.74
C ALA A 57 -4.50 -23.29 -25.65
N ILE A 58 -3.29 -22.91 -26.05
CA ILE A 58 -2.29 -22.30 -25.17
C ILE A 58 -2.58 -20.80 -25.09
N ARG A 59 -3.09 -20.33 -23.94
CA ARG A 59 -3.39 -18.91 -23.73
C ARG A 59 -2.13 -18.05 -23.66
N ARG A 60 -2.25 -16.74 -23.88
CA ARG A 60 -1.14 -15.80 -23.67
C ARG A 60 -0.86 -15.50 -22.21
N GLU A 61 0.39 -15.15 -21.94
CA GLU A 61 0.94 -14.80 -20.63
C GLU A 61 0.74 -13.30 -20.39
N ASP A 62 -0.26 -12.94 -19.58
CA ASP A 62 -0.63 -11.53 -19.34
C ASP A 62 -0.61 -11.08 -17.86
N VAL A 63 -0.43 -12.01 -16.91
CA VAL A 63 -0.53 -11.73 -15.46
C VAL A 63 0.59 -10.85 -14.90
N SER A 64 1.81 -10.91 -15.45
CA SER A 64 2.95 -10.05 -15.08
C SER A 64 3.94 -9.92 -16.24
N ALA A 65 4.95 -9.06 -16.11
CA ALA A 65 6.04 -8.95 -17.09
C ALA A 65 6.99 -10.16 -17.05
N TRP A 66 7.22 -10.71 -15.84
CA TRP A 66 8.13 -11.84 -15.62
C TRP A 66 7.55 -13.19 -16.02
N GLU A 67 6.21 -13.34 -16.03
CA GLU A 67 5.59 -14.58 -16.50
C GLU A 67 5.76 -14.75 -18.02
N ARG A 68 6.73 -15.59 -18.39
CA ARG A 68 7.14 -15.88 -19.77
C ARG A 68 7.07 -17.38 -20.10
N ARG A 69 6.60 -18.20 -19.15
CA ARG A 69 6.46 -19.66 -19.29
C ARG A 69 5.15 -20.02 -20.01
N ALA A 70 5.17 -21.11 -20.76
CA ALA A 70 3.96 -21.75 -21.27
C ALA A 70 3.68 -23.04 -20.47
N PRO A 71 2.45 -23.57 -20.47
CA PRO A 71 2.14 -24.87 -19.87
C PRO A 71 2.66 -26.06 -20.70
N LEU A 72 2.96 -25.86 -21.99
CA LEU A 72 3.41 -26.90 -22.92
C LEU A 72 4.48 -26.34 -23.87
N ALA A 73 5.70 -26.87 -23.82
CA ALA A 73 6.74 -26.62 -24.82
C ALA A 73 6.38 -27.21 -26.22
N PRO A 74 7.03 -26.78 -27.32
CA PRO A 74 6.75 -27.25 -28.68
C PRO A 74 6.85 -28.77 -28.91
N LYS A 75 7.64 -29.52 -28.13
CA LYS A 75 7.67 -30.99 -28.22
C LYS A 75 6.28 -31.61 -27.99
N HIS A 76 5.61 -31.22 -26.91
CA HIS A 76 4.26 -31.67 -26.59
C HIS A 76 3.23 -31.24 -27.64
N VAL A 77 3.38 -30.04 -28.23
CA VAL A 77 2.51 -29.56 -29.31
C VAL A 77 2.68 -30.38 -30.59
N LYS A 78 3.91 -30.82 -30.89
CA LYS A 78 4.21 -31.73 -31.99
C LYS A 78 3.57 -33.11 -31.76
N GLU A 79 3.60 -33.61 -30.53
CA GLU A 79 2.99 -34.89 -30.18
C GLU A 79 1.45 -34.82 -30.26
N LEU A 80 0.82 -33.77 -29.71
CA LEU A 80 -0.63 -33.53 -29.85
C LEU A 80 -1.07 -33.43 -31.31
N THR A 81 -0.30 -32.74 -32.16
CA THR A 81 -0.63 -32.61 -33.60
C THR A 81 -0.31 -33.88 -34.39
N GLN A 82 0.58 -34.76 -33.91
CA GLN A 82 0.77 -36.11 -34.45
C GLN A 82 -0.34 -37.10 -34.04
N MET A 83 -0.88 -36.98 -32.82
CA MET A 83 -2.18 -37.57 -32.44
C MET A 83 -3.35 -36.93 -33.24
N GLY A 84 -3.07 -35.79 -33.87
CA GLY A 84 -3.95 -35.10 -34.80
C GLY A 84 -5.00 -34.22 -34.12
N TYR A 85 -4.75 -33.76 -32.90
CA TYR A 85 -5.53 -32.69 -32.27
C TYR A 85 -5.18 -31.33 -32.88
N LYS A 86 -6.12 -30.39 -32.86
CA LYS A 86 -5.85 -29.00 -33.24
C LYS A 86 -5.30 -28.27 -32.02
N VAL A 87 -4.10 -27.69 -32.14
CA VAL A 87 -3.50 -26.86 -31.09
C VAL A 87 -3.45 -25.41 -31.56
N LEU A 88 -4.26 -24.56 -30.93
CA LEU A 88 -4.20 -23.11 -31.05
C LEU A 88 -3.17 -22.56 -30.05
N VAL A 89 -2.47 -21.50 -30.43
CA VAL A 89 -1.52 -20.79 -29.58
C VAL A 89 -1.77 -19.29 -29.72
N GLN A 90 -2.14 -18.62 -28.63
CA GLN A 90 -2.33 -17.17 -28.68
C GLN A 90 -0.99 -16.44 -28.92
N PRO A 91 -0.96 -15.39 -29.77
CA PRO A 91 0.21 -14.54 -29.95
C PRO A 91 0.70 -13.97 -28.61
N SER A 92 2.01 -13.99 -28.38
CA SER A 92 2.61 -13.46 -27.16
C SER A 92 4.05 -13.04 -27.41
N ASN A 93 4.33 -11.74 -27.26
CA ASN A 93 5.69 -11.20 -27.31
C ASN A 93 6.43 -11.34 -25.96
N ARG A 94 5.76 -11.85 -24.91
CA ARG A 94 6.39 -12.15 -23.59
C ARG A 94 6.93 -13.56 -23.53
N ARG A 95 6.28 -14.53 -24.19
CA ARG A 95 6.63 -15.96 -24.14
C ARG A 95 8.08 -16.20 -24.54
N ALA A 96 8.84 -16.88 -23.68
CA ALA A 96 10.27 -17.11 -23.90
C ALA A 96 10.58 -18.05 -25.08
N ILE A 97 9.63 -18.93 -25.43
CA ILE A 97 9.70 -19.79 -26.62
C ILE A 97 8.97 -19.10 -27.78
N HIS A 98 9.67 -18.83 -28.88
CA HIS A 98 9.16 -18.07 -30.02
C HIS A 98 8.05 -18.85 -30.76
N GLU A 99 6.98 -18.16 -31.15
CA GLU A 99 5.87 -18.70 -31.99
C GLU A 99 6.31 -19.55 -33.20
N LYS A 100 7.45 -19.24 -33.84
CA LYS A 100 7.99 -20.01 -34.98
C LYS A 100 8.28 -21.47 -34.64
N ASP A 101 8.62 -21.77 -33.38
CA ASP A 101 8.89 -23.13 -32.94
C ASP A 101 7.60 -23.89 -32.61
N TYR A 102 6.55 -23.20 -32.18
CA TYR A 102 5.18 -23.75 -32.14
C TYR A 102 4.63 -24.03 -33.55
N ILE A 103 4.87 -23.15 -34.52
CA ILE A 103 4.49 -23.37 -35.94
C ILE A 103 5.20 -24.60 -36.52
N LYS A 104 6.51 -24.76 -36.28
CA LYS A 104 7.26 -25.98 -36.67
C LYS A 104 6.72 -27.25 -36.00
N ALA A 105 6.11 -27.12 -34.82
CA ALA A 105 5.43 -28.18 -34.10
C ALA A 105 3.96 -28.39 -34.50
N GLY A 106 3.49 -27.75 -35.58
CA GLY A 106 2.11 -27.86 -36.08
C GLY A 106 1.07 -27.03 -35.32
N GLY A 107 1.48 -26.22 -34.34
CA GLY A 107 0.62 -25.29 -33.63
C GLY A 107 0.19 -24.11 -34.51
N ILE A 108 -1.08 -23.72 -34.40
CA ILE A 108 -1.70 -22.64 -35.17
C ILE A 108 -1.69 -21.36 -34.33
N ILE A 109 -1.02 -20.31 -34.79
CA ILE A 109 -1.03 -19.01 -34.12
C ILE A 109 -2.37 -18.32 -34.40
N GLN A 110 -3.18 -18.11 -33.36
CA GLN A 110 -4.55 -17.60 -33.49
C GLN A 110 -4.94 -16.76 -32.27
N GLU A 111 -5.47 -15.55 -32.50
CA GLU A 111 -5.88 -14.63 -31.43
C GLU A 111 -7.12 -15.14 -30.69
N ASP A 112 -8.18 -15.42 -31.46
CA ASP A 112 -9.41 -16.03 -30.97
C ASP A 112 -9.18 -17.52 -30.67
N ILE A 113 -9.54 -17.93 -29.46
CA ILE A 113 -9.48 -19.31 -28.98
C ILE A 113 -10.86 -19.84 -28.52
N SER A 114 -11.95 -19.17 -28.91
CA SER A 114 -13.33 -19.58 -28.62
C SER A 114 -13.69 -20.97 -29.13
N GLU A 115 -13.00 -21.45 -30.16
CA GLU A 115 -13.08 -22.81 -30.71
C GLU A 115 -12.56 -23.89 -29.73
N ALA A 116 -11.67 -23.55 -28.80
CA ALA A 116 -11.03 -24.52 -27.91
C ALA A 116 -12.02 -25.20 -26.95
N SER A 117 -11.89 -26.50 -26.72
CA SER A 117 -12.57 -27.20 -25.61
C SER A 117 -11.77 -27.03 -24.31
N LEU A 118 -10.44 -27.11 -24.39
CA LEU A 118 -9.50 -26.94 -23.28
C LEU A 118 -8.56 -25.75 -23.50
N ILE A 119 -8.55 -24.83 -22.53
CA ILE A 119 -7.66 -23.66 -22.50
C ILE A 119 -6.64 -23.86 -21.36
N VAL A 120 -5.37 -23.99 -21.72
CA VAL A 120 -4.27 -24.20 -20.77
C VAL A 120 -3.44 -22.94 -20.59
N GLY A 121 -3.03 -22.64 -19.35
CA GLY A 121 -2.10 -21.58 -19.00
C GLY A 121 -1.32 -21.89 -17.73
N VAL A 122 -0.23 -21.18 -17.45
CA VAL A 122 0.56 -21.39 -16.21
C VAL A 122 -0.12 -20.73 -15.00
N LYS A 123 -0.58 -19.49 -15.16
CA LYS A 123 -1.26 -18.68 -14.15
C LYS A 123 -2.65 -18.24 -14.67
N ARG A 124 -3.52 -17.84 -13.72
CA ARG A 124 -4.90 -17.39 -13.94
C ARG A 124 -5.06 -16.39 -15.11
N PRO A 125 -6.17 -16.48 -15.87
CA PRO A 125 -6.58 -15.40 -16.76
C PRO A 125 -7.10 -14.20 -15.93
N PRO A 126 -7.09 -12.98 -16.50
CA PRO A 126 -7.96 -11.91 -16.05
C PRO A 126 -9.43 -12.34 -16.15
N GLU A 127 -10.24 -11.92 -15.19
CA GLU A 127 -11.60 -12.41 -14.95
C GLU A 127 -12.49 -12.16 -16.19
N GLY A 128 -12.47 -10.94 -16.71
CA GLY A 128 -13.16 -10.53 -17.95
C GLY A 128 -12.61 -11.13 -19.25
N LYS A 129 -11.69 -12.12 -19.19
CA LYS A 129 -11.21 -12.92 -20.34
C LYS A 129 -11.52 -14.40 -20.22
N LEU A 130 -12.31 -14.82 -19.22
CA LEU A 130 -12.87 -16.17 -19.19
C LEU A 130 -13.91 -16.33 -20.31
N ILE A 131 -13.96 -17.52 -20.89
CA ILE A 131 -14.90 -17.92 -21.95
C ILE A 131 -15.89 -18.94 -21.34
N PRO A 132 -17.22 -18.70 -21.38
CA PRO A 132 -18.18 -19.56 -20.71
C PRO A 132 -18.21 -21.01 -21.19
N LYS A 133 -18.52 -21.93 -20.25
CA LYS A 133 -18.74 -23.38 -20.50
C LYS A 133 -17.53 -24.09 -21.14
N LYS A 134 -16.31 -23.61 -20.88
CA LYS A 134 -15.03 -24.21 -21.33
C LYS A 134 -14.29 -24.93 -20.21
N ASN A 135 -13.37 -25.83 -20.58
CA ASN A 135 -12.37 -26.37 -19.67
C ASN A 135 -11.20 -25.39 -19.57
N TYR A 136 -10.77 -25.08 -18.35
CA TYR A 136 -9.56 -24.30 -18.08
C TYR A 136 -8.64 -25.06 -17.13
N ALA A 137 -7.34 -25.09 -17.45
CA ALA A 137 -6.31 -25.64 -16.56
C ALA A 137 -5.18 -24.62 -16.31
N PHE A 138 -4.97 -24.28 -15.04
CA PHE A 138 -3.94 -23.36 -14.56
C PHE A 138 -3.77 -23.46 -13.02
N PHE A 139 -2.69 -22.90 -12.45
CA PHE A 139 -2.60 -22.72 -11.00
C PHE A 139 -3.58 -21.62 -10.53
N SER A 140 -4.69 -22.01 -9.91
CA SER A 140 -5.76 -21.08 -9.53
C SER A 140 -5.54 -20.44 -8.16
N HIS A 141 -4.86 -21.16 -7.25
CA HIS A 141 -4.64 -20.77 -5.86
C HIS A 141 -5.96 -20.48 -5.09
N THR A 142 -7.09 -21.03 -5.56
CA THR A 142 -8.42 -20.85 -4.95
C THR A 142 -8.65 -21.76 -3.73
N ILE A 143 -7.99 -22.93 -3.69
CA ILE A 143 -8.15 -23.99 -2.68
C ILE A 143 -7.88 -23.57 -1.24
N LYS A 144 -7.11 -22.49 -1.01
CA LYS A 144 -6.83 -21.92 0.32
C LYS A 144 -7.87 -20.87 0.76
N ALA A 145 -8.94 -20.65 -0.02
CA ALA A 145 -9.98 -19.62 0.19
C ALA A 145 -9.43 -18.18 0.40
N GLN A 146 -8.26 -17.89 -0.18
CA GLN A 146 -7.59 -16.58 -0.06
C GLN A 146 -8.33 -15.50 -0.86
N GLU A 147 -8.56 -14.35 -0.22
CA GLU A 147 -9.45 -13.29 -0.70
C GLU A 147 -9.15 -12.82 -2.14
N ALA A 148 -7.87 -12.58 -2.46
CA ALA A 148 -7.41 -12.15 -3.78
C ALA A 148 -7.70 -13.12 -4.95
N ASN A 149 -8.07 -14.38 -4.67
CA ASN A 149 -8.42 -15.39 -5.67
C ASN A 149 -9.93 -15.69 -5.73
N MET A 150 -10.74 -15.13 -4.81
CA MET A 150 -12.17 -15.42 -4.76
C MET A 150 -12.97 -14.84 -5.94
N PRO A 151 -12.78 -13.57 -6.39
CA PRO A 151 -13.51 -13.03 -7.54
C PRO A 151 -13.33 -13.84 -8.83
N LEU A 152 -12.16 -14.45 -9.02
CA LEU A 152 -11.90 -15.35 -10.14
C LEU A 152 -12.71 -16.66 -10.02
N LEU A 153 -12.78 -17.24 -8.82
CA LEU A 153 -13.58 -18.44 -8.57
C LEU A 153 -15.08 -18.14 -8.77
N ASP A 154 -15.56 -16.98 -8.32
CA ASP A 154 -16.95 -16.56 -8.49
C ASP A 154 -17.29 -16.35 -9.97
N GLU A 155 -16.39 -15.77 -10.76
CA GLU A 155 -16.56 -15.64 -12.21
C GLU A 155 -16.50 -17.00 -12.93
N ILE A 156 -15.66 -17.93 -12.47
CA ILE A 156 -15.59 -19.31 -12.99
C ILE A 156 -16.91 -20.06 -12.76
N LEU A 157 -17.49 -19.94 -11.56
CA LEU A 157 -18.80 -20.49 -11.23
C LEU A 157 -19.89 -19.81 -12.08
N ARG A 158 -19.91 -18.47 -12.15
CA ARG A 158 -20.89 -17.69 -12.94
C ARG A 158 -20.84 -17.97 -14.44
N GLN A 159 -19.66 -18.29 -14.98
CA GLN A 159 -19.46 -18.67 -16.38
C GLN A 159 -19.61 -20.18 -16.67
N GLU A 160 -19.94 -20.99 -15.67
CA GLU A 160 -19.99 -22.46 -15.77
C GLU A 160 -18.69 -23.10 -16.30
N VAL A 161 -17.54 -22.51 -15.98
CA VAL A 161 -16.23 -23.00 -16.39
C VAL A 161 -15.84 -24.25 -15.58
N ARG A 162 -15.33 -25.28 -16.26
CA ARG A 162 -14.69 -26.44 -15.60
C ARG A 162 -13.23 -26.09 -15.29
N LEU A 163 -12.91 -25.91 -14.01
CA LEU A 163 -11.57 -25.55 -13.53
C LEU A 163 -10.80 -26.78 -13.05
N PHE A 164 -9.69 -27.08 -13.73
CA PHE A 164 -8.66 -28.02 -13.28
C PHE A 164 -7.50 -27.23 -12.63
N ASP A 165 -7.23 -27.44 -11.34
CA ASP A 165 -6.06 -26.84 -10.68
C ASP A 165 -4.90 -27.85 -10.59
N TYR A 166 -3.81 -27.52 -11.28
CA TYR A 166 -2.56 -28.28 -11.25
C TYR A 166 -1.99 -28.49 -9.83
N GLU A 167 -2.33 -27.65 -8.85
CA GLU A 167 -1.92 -27.82 -7.45
C GLU A 167 -2.58 -29.04 -6.79
N LYS A 168 -3.71 -29.52 -7.33
CA LYS A 168 -4.47 -30.67 -6.82
C LYS A 168 -4.34 -31.94 -7.67
N MET A 169 -3.52 -31.91 -8.72
CA MET A 169 -3.07 -33.11 -9.42
C MET A 169 -2.08 -33.89 -8.52
N VAL A 170 -2.58 -34.92 -7.84
CA VAL A 170 -1.81 -35.79 -6.92
C VAL A 170 -1.94 -37.26 -7.31
N ASP A 171 -0.89 -38.05 -7.07
CA ASP A 171 -0.89 -39.49 -7.30
C ASP A 171 -1.56 -40.29 -6.15
N HIS A 172 -1.58 -41.61 -6.30
CA HIS A 172 -2.14 -42.55 -5.32
C HIS A 172 -1.35 -42.62 -3.98
N LYS A 173 -0.24 -41.89 -3.85
CA LYS A 173 0.55 -41.73 -2.62
C LYS A 173 0.40 -40.32 -2.03
N GLY A 174 -0.44 -39.47 -2.61
CA GLY A 174 -0.62 -38.07 -2.24
C GLY A 174 0.48 -37.14 -2.77
N MET A 175 1.40 -37.64 -3.61
CA MET A 175 2.48 -36.83 -4.18
C MET A 175 1.96 -36.00 -5.35
N ARG A 176 2.18 -34.69 -5.30
CA ARG A 176 1.82 -33.77 -6.39
C ARG A 176 2.63 -34.08 -7.65
N VAL A 177 1.94 -34.39 -8.75
CA VAL A 177 2.59 -34.80 -10.02
C VAL A 177 3.09 -33.63 -10.85
N VAL A 178 2.47 -32.43 -10.73
CA VAL A 178 2.77 -31.26 -11.56
C VAL A 178 3.21 -30.07 -10.68
N ALA A 179 4.51 -29.77 -10.67
CA ALA A 179 5.09 -28.69 -9.84
C ALA A 179 6.44 -28.15 -10.36
N PHE A 180 6.63 -26.83 -10.37
CA PHE A 180 7.90 -26.20 -10.79
C PHE A 180 9.08 -26.35 -9.81
N GLY A 181 8.96 -27.15 -8.74
CA GLY A 181 9.87 -27.11 -7.59
C GLY A 181 11.36 -27.19 -7.92
N LYS A 182 11.76 -28.06 -8.87
CA LYS A 182 13.15 -28.16 -9.33
C LYS A 182 13.71 -26.81 -9.83
N TRP A 183 12.97 -26.13 -10.70
CA TRP A 183 13.40 -24.86 -11.28
C TRP A 183 13.32 -23.67 -10.32
N ALA A 184 12.49 -23.77 -9.27
CA ALA A 184 12.55 -22.83 -8.15
C ALA A 184 13.88 -23.01 -7.38
N GLY A 185 14.26 -24.27 -7.10
CA GLY A 185 15.54 -24.62 -6.50
C GLY A 185 16.75 -24.09 -7.28
N VAL A 186 16.80 -24.37 -8.59
CA VAL A 186 17.91 -23.91 -9.46
C VAL A 186 18.00 -22.37 -9.49
N ALA A 187 16.89 -21.68 -9.73
CA ALA A 187 16.88 -20.21 -9.82
C ALA A 187 17.17 -19.54 -8.46
N GLY A 188 16.66 -20.09 -7.35
CA GLY A 188 16.95 -19.60 -6.00
C GLY A 188 18.43 -19.76 -5.65
N MET A 189 19.04 -20.89 -6.01
CA MET A 189 20.48 -21.11 -5.77
C MET A 189 21.36 -20.16 -6.59
N ILE A 190 21.05 -19.91 -7.86
CA ILE A 190 21.79 -18.91 -8.66
C ILE A 190 21.66 -17.52 -8.02
N ASN A 191 20.44 -17.12 -7.65
CA ASN A 191 20.18 -15.81 -7.07
C ASN A 191 20.88 -15.63 -5.72
N ILE A 192 20.88 -16.62 -4.82
CA ILE A 192 21.57 -16.47 -3.53
C ILE A 192 23.09 -16.51 -3.65
N LEU A 193 23.65 -17.18 -4.66
CA LEU A 193 25.08 -17.10 -4.96
C LEU A 193 25.47 -15.69 -5.45
N HIS A 194 24.68 -15.08 -6.34
CA HIS A 194 24.84 -13.67 -6.72
C HIS A 194 24.70 -12.72 -5.51
N GLY A 195 23.66 -12.93 -4.69
CA GLY A 195 23.41 -12.15 -3.47
C GLY A 195 24.54 -12.26 -2.44
N LEU A 196 25.12 -13.45 -2.27
CA LEU A 196 26.33 -13.65 -1.45
C LEU A 196 27.52 -12.85 -2.01
N GLY A 197 27.69 -12.77 -3.33
CA GLY A 197 28.67 -11.86 -3.95
C GLY A 197 28.48 -10.41 -3.48
N LEU A 198 27.27 -9.86 -3.66
CA LEU A 198 26.94 -8.50 -3.22
C LEU A 198 27.15 -8.30 -1.71
N ARG A 199 26.74 -9.28 -0.87
CA ARG A 199 26.89 -9.23 0.58
C ARG A 199 28.34 -9.32 1.02
N PHE A 200 29.18 -10.11 0.35
CA PHE A 200 30.63 -10.14 0.61
C PHE A 200 31.27 -8.80 0.23
N LEU A 201 30.93 -8.21 -0.93
CA LEU A 201 31.44 -6.89 -1.31
C LEU A 201 31.09 -5.81 -0.28
N ALA A 202 29.82 -5.79 0.18
CA ALA A 202 29.34 -4.88 1.21
C ALA A 202 30.00 -5.08 2.59
N LEU A 203 30.60 -6.26 2.84
CA LEU A 203 31.41 -6.57 4.02
C LEU A 203 32.92 -6.43 3.77
N GLY A 204 33.34 -5.82 2.66
CA GLY A 204 34.75 -5.56 2.35
C GLY A 204 35.50 -6.75 1.73
N HIS A 205 34.79 -7.68 1.08
CA HIS A 205 35.36 -8.91 0.51
C HIS A 205 35.05 -9.07 -0.98
N HIS A 206 36.08 -8.96 -1.80
CA HIS A 206 36.04 -9.48 -3.16
C HIS A 206 36.10 -11.02 -3.10
N THR A 207 35.14 -11.69 -3.76
CA THR A 207 35.03 -13.15 -3.82
C THR A 207 34.58 -13.59 -5.22
N PRO A 208 34.85 -14.83 -5.66
CA PRO A 208 34.46 -15.32 -6.99
C PRO A 208 32.94 -15.25 -7.27
N PHE A 209 32.11 -15.25 -6.22
CA PHE A 209 30.66 -15.08 -6.32
C PHE A 209 30.25 -13.73 -6.97
N MET A 210 31.13 -12.73 -6.97
CA MET A 210 30.93 -11.43 -7.64
C MET A 210 30.67 -11.52 -9.14
N HIS A 211 31.06 -12.63 -9.78
CA HIS A 211 30.92 -12.82 -11.23
C HIS A 211 29.73 -13.70 -11.62
N ILE A 212 28.99 -14.20 -10.64
CA ILE A 212 27.67 -14.84 -10.84
C ILE A 212 26.61 -13.74 -10.93
N GLY A 213 25.74 -13.81 -11.93
CA GLY A 213 24.61 -12.91 -12.11
C GLY A 213 23.29 -13.52 -11.62
N MET A 214 22.23 -12.72 -11.62
CA MET A 214 20.86 -13.19 -11.38
C MET A 214 20.44 -14.25 -12.42
N ALA A 215 19.57 -15.19 -12.03
CA ALA A 215 19.14 -16.31 -12.88
C ALA A 215 18.55 -15.86 -14.23
N HIS A 216 17.90 -14.69 -14.29
CA HIS A 216 17.31 -14.13 -15.50
C HIS A 216 18.32 -13.45 -16.45
N ASN A 217 19.56 -13.23 -16.03
CA ASN A 217 20.63 -12.69 -16.90
C ASN A 217 21.18 -13.77 -17.86
N TYR A 218 20.95 -15.04 -17.56
CA TYR A 218 21.38 -16.17 -18.38
C TYR A 218 20.30 -16.54 -19.41
N ARG A 219 20.71 -16.89 -20.62
CA ARG A 219 19.77 -17.34 -21.68
C ARG A 219 19.19 -18.72 -21.38
N ASN A 220 19.92 -19.53 -20.62
CA ASN A 220 19.54 -20.86 -20.15
C ASN A 220 20.38 -21.26 -18.93
N SER A 221 19.93 -22.28 -18.23
CA SER A 221 20.57 -22.92 -17.08
C SER A 221 22.00 -23.37 -17.34
N SER A 222 22.35 -23.82 -18.55
CA SER A 222 23.72 -24.22 -18.90
C SER A 222 24.72 -23.06 -18.84
N GLN A 223 24.30 -21.84 -19.18
CA GLN A 223 25.14 -20.65 -19.00
C GLN A 223 25.30 -20.28 -17.51
N ALA A 224 24.25 -20.43 -16.71
CA ALA A 224 24.32 -20.20 -15.27
C ALA A 224 25.27 -21.21 -14.59
N VAL A 225 25.16 -22.50 -14.93
CA VAL A 225 26.08 -23.56 -14.48
C VAL A 225 27.52 -23.24 -14.85
N GLN A 226 27.78 -22.65 -16.02
CA GLN A 226 29.15 -22.28 -16.40
C GLN A 226 29.71 -21.17 -15.50
N ALA A 227 28.97 -20.09 -15.27
CA ALA A 227 29.42 -19.02 -14.37
C ALA A 227 29.66 -19.51 -12.93
N VAL A 228 28.84 -20.46 -12.44
CA VAL A 228 29.06 -21.08 -11.13
C VAL A 228 30.29 -22.00 -11.14
N ARG A 229 30.60 -22.69 -12.24
CA ARG A 229 31.86 -23.44 -12.40
C ARG A 229 33.09 -22.54 -12.48
N ASP A 230 32.99 -21.39 -13.14
CA ASP A 230 34.10 -20.44 -13.26
C ASP A 230 34.45 -19.87 -11.88
N ALA A 231 33.45 -19.43 -11.11
CA ALA A 231 33.62 -19.06 -9.70
C ALA A 231 34.12 -20.25 -8.84
N GLY A 232 33.64 -21.46 -9.09
CA GLY A 232 34.09 -22.68 -8.44
C GLY A 232 35.56 -23.02 -8.71
N TYR A 233 36.05 -22.77 -9.92
CA TYR A 233 37.45 -22.95 -10.28
C TYR A 233 38.36 -22.00 -9.49
N GLU A 234 37.99 -20.73 -9.38
CA GLU A 234 38.71 -19.75 -8.54
C GLU A 234 38.73 -20.16 -7.05
N ILE A 235 37.60 -20.67 -6.52
CA ILE A 235 37.54 -21.23 -5.16
C ILE A 235 38.55 -22.40 -5.04
N SER A 236 38.59 -23.33 -5.99
CA SER A 236 39.50 -24.49 -5.95
C SER A 236 40.99 -24.11 -5.99
N LEU A 237 41.33 -22.98 -6.62
CA LEU A 237 42.67 -22.40 -6.62
C LEU A 237 43.04 -21.72 -5.29
N GLY A 238 42.07 -21.56 -4.38
CA GLY A 238 42.24 -20.93 -3.07
C GLY A 238 42.14 -19.41 -3.10
N LEU A 239 41.42 -18.84 -4.07
CA LEU A 239 41.25 -17.38 -4.21
C LEU A 239 40.18 -16.78 -3.26
N MET A 240 39.59 -17.59 -2.38
CA MET A 240 38.73 -17.11 -1.30
C MET A 240 39.52 -16.34 -0.22
N PRO A 241 39.08 -15.15 0.22
CA PRO A 241 39.70 -14.43 1.34
C PRO A 241 39.66 -15.25 2.63
N LYS A 242 40.80 -15.37 3.32
CA LYS A 242 40.91 -16.18 4.54
C LYS A 242 40.01 -15.70 5.70
N SER A 243 39.68 -14.42 5.73
CA SER A 243 38.79 -13.81 6.73
C SER A 243 37.32 -14.24 6.61
N VAL A 244 36.89 -14.74 5.44
CA VAL A 244 35.55 -15.33 5.23
C VAL A 244 35.43 -16.70 5.91
N GLY A 245 36.54 -17.42 6.04
CA GLY A 245 36.57 -18.78 6.59
C GLY A 245 35.81 -19.80 5.74
N PRO A 246 35.58 -21.03 6.28
CA PRO A 246 34.91 -22.09 5.55
C PRO A 246 33.42 -21.78 5.33
N LEU A 247 32.96 -21.85 4.09
CA LEU A 247 31.57 -21.58 3.72
C LEU A 247 30.69 -22.82 3.88
N THR A 248 29.53 -22.64 4.53
CA THR A 248 28.57 -23.72 4.82
C THR A 248 27.17 -23.40 4.29
N PHE A 249 26.63 -24.31 3.49
CA PHE A 249 25.34 -24.19 2.80
C PHE A 249 24.40 -25.28 3.31
N VAL A 250 23.26 -24.87 3.89
CA VAL A 250 22.28 -25.79 4.47
C VAL A 250 21.01 -25.80 3.63
N PHE A 251 20.65 -26.97 3.10
CA PHE A 251 19.46 -27.19 2.28
C PHE A 251 18.37 -27.86 3.10
N THR A 252 17.20 -27.26 3.26
CA THR A 252 16.11 -27.87 4.04
C THR A 252 15.13 -28.64 3.15
N GLY A 253 14.70 -29.81 3.63
CA GLY A 253 13.85 -30.73 2.89
C GLY A 253 14.63 -31.55 1.84
N THR A 254 13.98 -32.62 1.37
CA THR A 254 14.53 -33.60 0.40
C THR A 254 13.75 -33.63 -0.92
N GLY A 255 12.81 -32.69 -1.10
CA GLY A 255 11.98 -32.55 -2.29
C GLY A 255 12.69 -31.91 -3.50
N ASN A 256 11.94 -31.69 -4.58
CA ASN A 256 12.49 -31.22 -5.85
C ASN A 256 13.16 -29.84 -5.76
N VAL A 257 12.71 -28.95 -4.85
CA VAL A 257 13.35 -27.65 -4.57
C VAL A 257 14.79 -27.84 -4.09
N SER A 258 14.97 -28.58 -2.99
CA SER A 258 16.28 -28.88 -2.42
C SER A 258 17.20 -29.56 -3.45
N LYS A 259 16.68 -30.53 -4.21
CA LYS A 259 17.43 -31.19 -5.30
C LYS A 259 17.85 -30.23 -6.41
N GLY A 260 16.97 -29.33 -6.85
CA GLY A 260 17.30 -28.32 -7.86
C GLY A 260 18.36 -27.32 -7.40
N ALA A 261 18.35 -26.95 -6.12
CA ALA A 261 19.39 -26.11 -5.54
C ALA A 261 20.73 -26.88 -5.43
N GLN A 262 20.69 -28.14 -4.99
CA GLN A 262 21.87 -29.02 -4.95
C GLN A 262 22.49 -29.25 -6.34
N GLU A 263 21.69 -29.38 -7.40
CA GLU A 263 22.19 -29.51 -8.78
C GLU A 263 23.06 -28.30 -9.22
N MET A 264 22.74 -27.10 -8.75
CA MET A 264 23.57 -25.90 -8.99
C MET A 264 24.74 -25.80 -8.02
N PHE A 265 24.56 -26.18 -6.74
CA PHE A 265 25.65 -26.23 -5.76
C PHE A 265 26.76 -27.22 -6.16
N ASN A 266 26.40 -28.36 -6.76
CA ASN A 266 27.31 -29.36 -7.32
C ASN A 266 28.15 -28.86 -8.51
N ALA A 267 27.95 -27.61 -8.97
CA ALA A 267 28.84 -26.96 -9.95
C ALA A 267 30.04 -26.24 -9.29
N LEU A 268 30.02 -26.04 -7.97
CA LEU A 268 31.15 -25.59 -7.15
C LEU A 268 32.03 -26.77 -6.73
N PRO A 269 33.29 -26.56 -6.30
CA PRO A 269 34.05 -27.56 -5.57
C PRO A 269 33.39 -27.78 -4.20
N CYS A 270 32.49 -28.75 -4.09
CA CYS A 270 31.68 -28.97 -2.89
C CYS A 270 31.94 -30.30 -2.19
N GLU A 271 31.75 -30.32 -0.88
CA GLU A 271 31.75 -31.52 -0.04
C GLU A 271 30.45 -31.57 0.77
N PHE A 272 29.72 -32.69 0.72
CA PHE A 272 28.54 -32.89 1.54
C PHE A 272 28.92 -33.59 2.85
N VAL A 273 28.43 -33.05 3.97
CA VAL A 273 28.71 -33.53 5.32
C VAL A 273 27.42 -33.65 6.14
N GLU A 274 27.43 -34.55 7.10
CA GLU A 274 26.30 -34.80 8.00
C GLU A 274 26.06 -33.62 8.97
N PRO A 275 24.83 -33.41 9.45
CA PRO A 275 24.50 -32.22 10.25
C PRO A 275 25.32 -32.05 11.54
N HIS A 276 25.84 -33.15 12.09
CA HIS A 276 26.68 -33.12 13.29
C HIS A 276 28.13 -32.68 13.00
N GLU A 277 28.61 -32.85 11.77
CA GLU A 277 29.96 -32.45 11.30
C GLU A 277 30.02 -30.95 10.96
N LEU A 278 28.87 -30.31 10.71
CA LEU A 278 28.75 -28.89 10.33
C LEU A 278 29.50 -27.96 11.30
N LYS A 279 29.51 -28.29 12.59
CA LYS A 279 30.22 -27.57 13.66
C LYS A 279 31.75 -27.61 13.54
N GLU A 280 32.30 -28.66 12.94
CA GLU A 280 33.74 -28.82 12.72
C GLU A 280 34.16 -28.14 11.41
N VAL A 281 33.50 -28.46 10.30
CA VAL A 281 33.85 -27.87 8.99
C VAL A 281 33.64 -26.36 8.94
N SER A 282 32.64 -25.81 9.64
CA SER A 282 32.43 -24.35 9.75
C SER A 282 33.57 -23.59 10.42
N ARG A 283 34.49 -24.30 11.09
CA ARG A 283 35.66 -23.78 11.83
C ARG A 283 36.99 -24.12 11.16
N SER A 284 37.13 -25.35 10.64
CA SER A 284 38.41 -25.91 10.17
C SER A 284 38.37 -26.56 8.78
N GLY A 285 37.28 -26.36 8.03
CA GLY A 285 37.17 -26.82 6.65
C GLY A 285 38.20 -26.18 5.69
N ASP A 286 38.47 -26.87 4.59
CA ASP A 286 39.39 -26.41 3.54
C ASP A 286 38.76 -25.28 2.72
N LEU A 287 39.42 -24.12 2.68
CA LEU A 287 38.94 -22.92 1.99
C LEU A 287 38.89 -23.05 0.46
N ARG A 288 39.41 -24.16 -0.10
CA ARG A 288 39.34 -24.49 -1.54
C ARG A 288 38.05 -25.18 -1.95
N LYS A 289 37.10 -25.34 -1.02
CA LYS A 289 35.78 -25.96 -1.25
C LYS A 289 34.70 -25.34 -0.37
N VAL A 290 33.45 -25.59 -0.75
CA VAL A 290 32.24 -25.20 -0.02
C VAL A 290 31.58 -26.44 0.59
N TYR A 291 31.03 -26.30 1.80
CA TYR A 291 30.44 -27.42 2.54
C TYR A 291 28.91 -27.40 2.45
N GLY A 292 28.30 -28.54 2.16
CA GLY A 292 26.85 -28.70 2.00
C GLY A 292 26.25 -29.69 3.01
N THR A 293 25.06 -29.39 3.53
CA THR A 293 24.31 -30.31 4.40
C THR A 293 22.82 -30.30 4.04
N VAL A 294 22.20 -31.48 3.95
CA VAL A 294 20.77 -31.63 3.62
C VAL A 294 19.98 -32.03 4.87
N LEU A 295 18.99 -31.22 5.24
CA LEU A 295 18.16 -31.46 6.42
C LEU A 295 16.85 -32.16 6.10
N SER A 296 16.74 -33.40 6.56
CA SER A 296 15.45 -34.05 6.79
C SER A 296 14.86 -33.60 8.13
N ARG A 297 13.53 -33.70 8.28
CA ARG A 297 12.78 -33.35 9.51
C ARG A 297 13.46 -33.86 10.80
N HIS A 298 13.92 -35.12 10.79
CA HIS A 298 14.52 -35.78 11.96
C HIS A 298 15.88 -35.21 12.40
N HIS A 299 16.53 -34.36 11.59
CA HIS A 299 17.78 -33.68 11.96
C HIS A 299 17.55 -32.47 12.88
N HIS A 300 16.32 -31.93 12.96
CA HIS A 300 16.06 -30.69 13.70
C HIS A 300 14.72 -30.67 14.46
N LEU A 301 13.71 -31.46 14.10
CA LEU A 301 12.46 -31.57 14.83
C LEU A 301 12.55 -32.64 15.92
N VAL A 302 12.13 -32.30 17.14
CA VAL A 302 12.10 -33.22 18.29
C VAL A 302 10.81 -33.04 19.11
N ARG A 303 10.29 -34.12 19.71
CA ARG A 303 9.18 -34.04 20.67
C ARG A 303 9.60 -33.25 21.90
N LYS A 304 8.72 -32.35 22.36
CA LYS A 304 8.90 -31.54 23.58
C LYS A 304 9.08 -32.36 24.86
N ARG A 305 8.57 -33.61 24.90
CA ARG A 305 8.58 -34.47 26.11
C ARG A 305 9.81 -35.35 26.28
N ASP A 306 10.39 -35.84 25.18
CA ASP A 306 11.42 -36.90 25.19
C ASP A 306 12.63 -36.62 24.27
N GLY A 307 12.58 -35.55 23.47
CA GLY A 307 13.66 -35.17 22.57
C GLY A 307 13.86 -36.08 21.35
N MET A 308 12.97 -37.06 21.11
CA MET A 308 13.03 -37.96 19.96
C MET A 308 12.23 -37.41 18.77
N TYR A 309 12.56 -37.85 17.56
CA TYR A 309 11.72 -37.68 16.36
C TYR A 309 11.00 -38.98 16.01
N ASP A 310 9.76 -38.85 15.52
CA ASP A 310 8.91 -39.96 15.08
C ASP A 310 8.03 -39.46 13.92
N PRO A 311 8.17 -39.99 12.69
CA PRO A 311 7.44 -39.49 11.54
C PRO A 311 5.91 -39.61 11.68
N ALA A 312 5.43 -40.76 12.17
CA ALA A 312 4.00 -41.11 12.14
C ALA A 312 3.20 -40.46 13.28
N ASP A 313 3.90 -40.00 14.31
CA ASP A 313 3.40 -39.15 15.39
C ASP A 313 3.48 -37.67 14.98
N TYR A 314 4.58 -37.21 14.36
CA TYR A 314 4.71 -35.85 13.83
C TYR A 314 3.64 -35.51 12.78
N ASP A 315 3.35 -36.41 11.83
CA ASP A 315 2.36 -36.19 10.77
C ASP A 315 0.89 -36.16 11.30
N LYS A 316 0.68 -36.37 12.60
CA LYS A 316 -0.63 -36.26 13.29
C LYS A 316 -0.66 -35.15 14.35
N HIS A 317 0.48 -34.93 15.01
CA HIS A 317 0.61 -34.08 16.20
C HIS A 317 1.83 -33.15 16.12
N PRO A 318 1.98 -32.33 15.06
CA PRO A 318 3.14 -31.46 14.89
C PRO A 318 3.28 -30.44 16.03
N GLU A 319 2.18 -30.09 16.72
CA GLU A 319 2.15 -29.21 17.88
C GLU A 319 2.95 -29.76 19.09
N LEU A 320 3.16 -31.07 19.18
CA LEU A 320 3.95 -31.70 20.25
C LEU A 320 5.46 -31.59 20.02
N TYR A 321 5.90 -31.06 18.88
CA TYR A 321 7.29 -30.95 18.48
C TYR A 321 7.82 -29.52 18.63
N THR A 322 9.14 -29.39 18.62
CA THR A 322 9.88 -28.14 18.51
C THR A 322 11.08 -28.32 17.57
N SER A 323 11.57 -27.23 16.98
CA SER A 323 12.81 -27.23 16.20
C SER A 323 14.00 -26.91 17.09
N ARG A 324 15.14 -27.56 16.84
CA ARG A 324 16.49 -27.20 17.34
C ARG A 324 17.38 -26.57 16.28
N PHE A 325 16.82 -26.23 15.11
CA PHE A 325 17.57 -25.64 14.01
C PHE A 325 18.37 -24.39 14.46
N ASN A 326 17.79 -23.57 15.33
CA ASN A 326 18.40 -22.40 15.96
C ASN A 326 19.66 -22.67 16.81
N THR A 327 19.80 -23.85 17.43
CA THR A 327 20.94 -24.20 18.31
C THR A 327 21.93 -25.15 17.67
N ASP A 328 21.44 -26.13 16.93
CA ASP A 328 22.24 -27.29 16.51
C ASP A 328 22.83 -27.06 15.11
N ILE A 329 22.18 -26.23 14.27
CA ILE A 329 22.55 -26.00 12.87
C ILE A 329 22.90 -24.54 12.57
N ALA A 330 21.97 -23.60 12.82
CA ALA A 330 22.06 -22.21 12.39
C ALA A 330 23.36 -21.47 12.82
N PRO A 331 23.94 -21.70 14.01
CA PRO A 331 25.22 -21.07 14.40
C PRO A 331 26.41 -21.47 13.52
N TYR A 332 26.27 -22.54 12.73
CA TYR A 332 27.32 -23.12 11.88
C TYR A 332 27.01 -22.98 10.38
N THR A 333 25.91 -22.32 10.03
CA THR A 333 25.44 -22.09 8.65
C THR A 333 25.90 -20.74 8.12
N THR A 334 26.46 -20.66 6.92
CA THR A 334 26.68 -19.38 6.22
C THR A 334 25.50 -18.96 5.37
N CYS A 335 24.93 -19.90 4.62
CA CYS A 335 23.79 -19.67 3.74
C CYS A 335 22.73 -20.75 3.94
N LEU A 336 21.50 -20.35 4.23
CA LEU A 336 20.35 -21.25 4.29
C LEU A 336 19.61 -21.23 2.94
N ILE A 337 19.36 -22.40 2.36
CA ILE A 337 18.43 -22.59 1.25
C ILE A 337 17.22 -23.31 1.83
N ASN A 338 16.19 -22.54 2.15
CA ASN A 338 14.98 -23.07 2.74
C ASN A 338 14.03 -23.58 1.63
N GLY A 339 13.72 -24.87 1.67
CA GLY A 339 12.88 -25.56 0.69
C GLY A 339 11.86 -26.52 1.31
N ILE A 340 11.51 -26.32 2.60
CA ILE A 340 10.45 -27.10 3.25
C ILE A 340 9.06 -26.67 2.80
N TYR A 341 8.10 -27.57 3.03
CA TYR A 341 6.70 -27.23 3.18
C TYR A 341 6.42 -26.95 4.66
N TRP A 342 5.72 -25.85 4.96
CA TRP A 342 5.40 -25.42 6.32
C TRP A 342 3.90 -25.12 6.47
N GLU A 343 3.35 -25.40 7.64
CA GLU A 343 1.95 -25.10 8.01
C GLU A 343 1.90 -24.44 9.40
N GLN A 344 0.83 -23.70 9.68
CA GLN A 344 0.69 -22.87 10.89
C GLN A 344 0.83 -23.63 12.23
N HIS A 345 0.58 -24.95 12.24
CA HIS A 345 0.72 -25.82 13.41
C HIS A 345 2.09 -26.50 13.53
N THR A 346 2.99 -26.30 12.56
CA THR A 346 4.33 -26.91 12.52
C THR A 346 5.41 -25.98 13.09
N PRO A 347 6.43 -26.50 13.80
CA PRO A 347 7.47 -25.67 14.38
C PRO A 347 8.25 -24.86 13.33
N ARG A 348 8.51 -23.58 13.61
CA ARG A 348 9.38 -22.72 12.80
C ARG A 348 10.84 -23.20 12.82
N LEU A 349 11.63 -22.80 11.83
CA LEU A 349 13.08 -22.98 11.84
C LEU A 349 13.79 -21.91 12.68
N LEU A 350 13.40 -20.65 12.52
CA LEU A 350 13.94 -19.49 13.25
C LEU A 350 12.82 -18.53 13.66
N SER A 351 12.82 -18.13 14.93
CA SER A 351 12.05 -16.98 15.44
C SER A 351 12.86 -15.67 15.35
N ARG A 352 12.19 -14.53 15.55
CA ARG A 352 12.85 -13.21 15.72
C ARG A 352 13.89 -13.21 16.86
N GLN A 353 13.57 -13.91 17.95
CA GLN A 353 14.46 -14.05 19.11
C GLN A 353 15.65 -14.98 18.84
N ASP A 354 15.54 -15.92 17.88
CA ASP A 354 16.67 -16.75 17.47
C ASP A 354 17.62 -15.96 16.56
N ALA A 355 17.09 -15.13 15.66
CA ALA A 355 17.90 -14.23 14.84
C ALA A 355 18.75 -13.30 15.72
N GLN A 356 18.16 -12.63 16.72
CA GLN A 356 18.91 -11.79 17.66
C GLN A 356 20.07 -12.53 18.33
N LYS A 357 19.88 -13.79 18.75
CA LYS A 357 20.93 -14.61 19.39
C LYS A 357 22.00 -15.08 18.40
N LEU A 358 21.66 -15.24 17.12
CA LEU A 358 22.56 -15.68 16.06
C LEU A 358 23.41 -14.55 15.47
N LEU A 359 22.90 -13.31 15.49
CA LEU A 359 23.55 -12.14 14.87
C LEU A 359 24.35 -11.28 15.85
N VAL A 360 24.42 -11.65 17.13
CA VAL A 360 25.29 -10.99 18.13
C VAL A 360 26.72 -10.90 17.57
N PRO A 361 27.27 -9.69 17.35
CA PRO A 361 28.54 -9.53 16.67
C PRO A 361 29.67 -10.29 17.36
N VAL A 362 30.44 -11.06 16.59
CA VAL A 362 31.68 -11.67 17.08
C VAL A 362 32.64 -10.54 17.46
N LYS A 363 33.12 -10.55 18.72
CA LYS A 363 34.15 -9.60 19.15
C LYS A 363 35.42 -9.84 18.32
N SER A 364 35.76 -8.88 17.46
CA SER A 364 36.89 -9.02 16.54
C SER A 364 38.18 -9.37 17.26
N ALA A 365 38.98 -10.25 16.66
CA ALA A 365 40.28 -10.61 17.21
C ALA A 365 41.18 -9.37 17.31
N ALA A 366 41.74 -9.11 18.50
CA ALA A 366 42.68 -8.02 18.72
C ALA A 366 43.98 -8.28 17.94
N GLY A 367 44.06 -7.72 16.73
CA GLY A 367 45.06 -8.07 15.71
C GLY A 367 44.52 -8.16 14.27
N ALA A 368 43.20 -8.05 14.07
CA ALA A 368 42.52 -7.89 12.78
C ALA A 368 43.26 -6.93 11.80
N PRO A 369 43.85 -7.33 10.66
CA PRO A 369 44.39 -6.36 9.70
C PRO A 369 43.27 -5.49 9.09
N GLU A 370 43.48 -4.19 9.02
CA GLU A 370 42.48 -3.19 8.62
C GLU A 370 41.83 -3.46 7.25
N GLY A 371 42.61 -4.00 6.29
CA GLY A 371 42.12 -4.40 4.96
C GLY A 371 41.58 -5.84 4.86
N CYS A 372 41.37 -6.53 5.98
CA CYS A 372 40.87 -7.91 6.04
C CYS A 372 39.86 -8.08 7.19
N PRO A 373 38.68 -7.42 7.13
CA PRO A 373 37.67 -7.50 8.19
C PRO A 373 37.19 -8.93 8.43
N GLU A 374 36.78 -9.23 9.66
CA GLU A 374 36.12 -10.49 9.99
C GLU A 374 34.61 -10.38 9.71
N LEU A 375 33.95 -11.49 9.33
CA LEU A 375 32.50 -11.51 9.15
C LEU A 375 31.79 -11.21 10.48
N PRO A 376 30.72 -10.39 10.49
CA PRO A 376 30.07 -9.96 11.74
C PRO A 376 29.41 -11.13 12.51
N HIS A 377 28.91 -12.12 11.77
CA HIS A 377 28.24 -13.32 12.26
C HIS A 377 28.34 -14.41 11.18
N LYS A 378 28.02 -15.68 11.52
CA LYS A 378 28.18 -16.80 10.55
C LYS A 378 27.08 -16.79 9.49
N LEU A 379 25.81 -16.63 9.89
CA LEU A 379 24.64 -16.71 9.02
C LEU A 379 24.44 -15.41 8.24
N LEU A 380 25.03 -15.33 7.05
CA LEU A 380 24.98 -14.13 6.22
C LEU A 380 23.73 -14.01 5.36
N ALA A 381 23.13 -15.13 4.94
CA ALA A 381 22.06 -15.14 3.94
C ALA A 381 21.04 -16.28 4.11
N ILE A 382 19.79 -16.01 3.72
CA ILE A 382 18.69 -16.98 3.62
C ILE A 382 17.98 -16.81 2.27
N CYS A 383 18.02 -17.84 1.43
CA CYS A 383 17.11 -18.00 0.30
C CYS A 383 15.89 -18.79 0.75
N ASP A 384 14.75 -18.13 0.95
CA ASP A 384 13.51 -18.79 1.34
C ASP A 384 12.64 -19.10 0.12
N ILE A 385 12.86 -20.29 -0.46
CA ILE A 385 12.18 -20.77 -1.67
C ILE A 385 10.76 -21.28 -1.35
N SER A 386 10.38 -21.40 -0.07
CA SER A 386 8.98 -21.64 0.29
C SER A 386 8.14 -20.38 0.09
N ALA A 387 8.72 -19.19 0.31
CA ALA A 387 8.07 -17.88 0.22
C ALA A 387 6.77 -17.78 1.04
N ASP A 388 6.66 -18.52 2.15
CA ASP A 388 5.55 -18.45 3.09
C ASP A 388 5.73 -17.28 4.06
N THR A 389 5.11 -16.14 3.75
CA THR A 389 5.12 -14.92 4.58
C THR A 389 4.78 -15.21 6.05
N GLY A 390 5.67 -14.82 6.96
CA GLY A 390 5.53 -15.06 8.40
C GLY A 390 5.51 -16.55 8.77
N GLY A 391 6.08 -17.42 7.93
CA GLY A 391 6.03 -18.87 8.04
C GLY A 391 7.22 -19.50 8.75
N SER A 392 7.96 -20.38 8.06
CA SER A 392 9.05 -21.13 8.69
C SER A 392 10.23 -20.27 9.17
N ILE A 393 10.41 -19.09 8.57
CA ILE A 393 11.28 -18.00 9.01
C ILE A 393 10.40 -16.84 9.48
N GLU A 394 10.32 -16.60 10.80
CA GLU A 394 9.32 -15.69 11.38
C GLU A 394 9.44 -14.22 10.95
N PHE A 395 10.66 -13.79 10.63
CA PHE A 395 10.97 -12.42 10.25
C PHE A 395 10.84 -12.14 8.74
N MET A 396 10.53 -13.15 7.93
CA MET A 396 10.24 -12.95 6.51
C MET A 396 8.78 -12.44 6.38
N THR A 397 8.59 -11.14 6.59
CA THR A 397 7.25 -10.51 6.58
C THR A 397 6.74 -10.14 5.20
N GLU A 398 7.60 -10.13 4.18
CA GLU A 398 7.25 -9.86 2.78
C GLU A 398 8.14 -10.69 1.84
N CYS A 399 7.62 -11.00 0.65
CA CYS A 399 8.32 -11.78 -0.37
C CYS A 399 9.06 -10.84 -1.33
N THR A 400 10.37 -11.06 -1.53
CA THR A 400 11.15 -10.26 -2.51
C THR A 400 10.67 -10.51 -3.94
N THR A 401 10.89 -9.58 -4.86
CA THR A 401 10.43 -9.68 -6.27
C THR A 401 11.60 -10.01 -7.20
N ILE A 402 11.38 -10.24 -8.49
CA ILE A 402 12.55 -10.39 -9.41
C ILE A 402 13.22 -9.01 -9.64
N ASP A 403 12.45 -7.93 -9.57
CA ASP A 403 12.91 -6.54 -9.74
C ASP A 403 13.70 -6.04 -8.51
N SER A 404 13.26 -6.42 -7.31
CA SER A 404 13.94 -6.19 -6.03
C SER A 404 14.18 -7.54 -5.33
N PRO A 405 15.24 -8.29 -5.70
CA PRO A 405 15.43 -9.69 -5.33
C PRO A 405 15.96 -9.95 -3.93
N PHE A 406 16.58 -8.94 -3.30
CA PHE A 406 17.13 -9.03 -1.96
C PHE A 406 16.61 -7.91 -1.08
N CYS A 407 16.47 -8.20 0.20
CA CYS A 407 16.42 -7.20 1.26
C CYS A 407 17.27 -7.69 2.44
N MET A 408 17.64 -6.78 3.34
CA MET A 408 18.37 -7.07 4.56
C MET A 408 17.41 -7.07 5.75
N TYR A 409 17.54 -8.05 6.63
CA TYR A 409 16.84 -8.08 7.92
C TYR A 409 17.80 -7.75 9.07
N ASP A 410 17.51 -6.65 9.77
CA ASP A 410 18.14 -6.29 11.04
C ASP A 410 17.37 -6.97 12.19
N ALA A 411 18.04 -7.87 12.91
CA ALA A 411 17.43 -8.59 14.01
C ALA A 411 17.30 -7.76 15.30
N ASP A 412 18.14 -6.77 15.53
CA ASP A 412 18.11 -5.95 16.74
C ASP A 412 16.96 -4.94 16.68
N GLN A 413 16.81 -4.26 15.53
CA GLN A 413 15.72 -3.31 15.27
C GLN A 413 14.43 -3.95 14.75
N HIS A 414 14.49 -5.22 14.31
CA HIS A 414 13.39 -5.94 13.63
C HIS A 414 12.89 -5.27 12.32
N ILE A 415 13.72 -4.46 11.66
CA ILE A 415 13.40 -3.78 10.39
C ILE A 415 13.91 -4.56 9.17
N ILE A 416 13.33 -4.25 8.01
CA ILE A 416 13.79 -4.70 6.70
C ILE A 416 14.18 -3.49 5.87
N HIS A 417 15.30 -3.54 5.13
CA HIS A 417 15.74 -2.47 4.23
C HIS A 417 16.42 -2.99 2.95
N ASP A 418 16.40 -2.19 1.88
CA ASP A 418 16.88 -2.60 0.56
C ASP A 418 18.41 -2.53 0.37
N SER A 419 19.13 -1.79 1.24
CA SER A 419 20.60 -1.79 1.21
C SER A 419 21.14 -3.15 1.64
N VAL A 420 22.19 -3.64 0.98
CA VAL A 420 22.93 -4.88 1.33
C VAL A 420 24.06 -4.67 2.34
N GLU A 421 24.28 -3.42 2.77
CA GLU A 421 25.28 -3.02 3.76
C GLU A 421 24.79 -3.23 5.20
N GLY A 422 25.66 -2.98 6.19
CA GLY A 422 25.30 -3.01 7.61
C GLY A 422 25.24 -4.41 8.25
N SER A 423 24.77 -4.48 9.50
CA SER A 423 24.50 -5.74 10.20
C SER A 423 23.21 -6.39 9.66
N GLY A 424 23.01 -7.68 9.94
CA GLY A 424 21.81 -8.41 9.50
C GLY A 424 22.03 -9.54 8.49
N ILE A 425 20.93 -10.17 8.09
CA ILE A 425 20.85 -11.31 7.16
C ILE A 425 20.32 -10.83 5.80
N LEU A 426 20.97 -11.26 4.71
CA LEU A 426 20.47 -11.07 3.34
C LEU A 426 19.34 -12.07 3.04
N MET A 427 18.14 -11.58 2.82
CA MET A 427 16.94 -12.37 2.51
C MET A 427 16.66 -12.38 1.00
N CYS A 428 16.26 -13.54 0.48
CA CYS A 428 15.75 -13.71 -0.89
C CYS A 428 14.54 -14.66 -0.86
N SER A 429 13.31 -14.15 -1.06
CA SER A 429 12.04 -14.86 -0.84
C SER A 429 11.08 -14.78 -2.04
N ILE A 430 11.60 -14.93 -3.26
CA ILE A 430 10.86 -14.73 -4.51
C ILE A 430 9.82 -15.85 -4.76
N ASP A 431 8.53 -15.52 -4.79
CA ASP A 431 7.41 -16.47 -4.95
C ASP A 431 7.40 -17.20 -6.31
N ASN A 432 8.00 -16.58 -7.33
CA ASN A 432 7.85 -16.98 -8.73
C ASN A 432 9.17 -17.37 -9.42
N LEU A 433 10.23 -17.69 -8.65
CA LEU A 433 11.59 -18.05 -9.08
C LEU A 433 11.73 -18.75 -10.46
N PRO A 434 10.96 -19.81 -10.83
CA PRO A 434 11.10 -20.47 -12.13
C PRO A 434 10.78 -19.60 -13.35
N ALA A 435 10.17 -18.42 -13.19
CA ALA A 435 9.94 -17.46 -14.26
C ALA A 435 11.24 -16.83 -14.82
N GLN A 436 12.34 -16.93 -14.05
CA GLN A 436 13.67 -16.48 -14.47
C GLN A 436 14.36 -17.46 -15.45
N LEU A 437 14.04 -18.76 -15.38
CA LEU A 437 14.50 -19.81 -16.31
C LEU A 437 13.30 -20.41 -17.08
N PRO A 438 12.61 -19.60 -17.91
CA PRO A 438 11.25 -19.91 -18.36
C PRO A 438 11.17 -21.02 -19.41
N ILE A 439 12.23 -21.30 -20.17
CA ILE A 439 12.20 -22.31 -21.25
C ILE A 439 12.24 -23.71 -20.63
N GLU A 440 13.23 -23.99 -19.80
CA GLU A 440 13.40 -25.30 -19.17
C GLU A 440 12.33 -25.56 -18.10
N ALA A 441 11.84 -24.51 -17.45
CA ALA A 441 10.63 -24.58 -16.63
C ALA A 441 9.39 -24.97 -17.46
N THR A 442 9.22 -24.44 -18.67
CA THR A 442 8.12 -24.79 -19.60
C THR A 442 8.25 -26.23 -20.12
N GLU A 443 9.47 -26.69 -20.39
CA GLU A 443 9.72 -28.08 -20.84
C GLU A 443 9.44 -29.08 -19.72
N TYR A 444 10.11 -28.95 -18.57
CA TYR A 444 9.94 -29.85 -17.42
C TYR A 444 8.50 -29.90 -16.91
N PHE A 445 7.83 -28.74 -16.85
CA PHE A 445 6.42 -28.66 -16.46
C PHE A 445 5.52 -29.38 -17.47
N GLY A 446 5.77 -29.18 -18.76
CA GLY A 446 5.04 -29.87 -19.83
C GLY A 446 5.23 -31.39 -19.79
N ASP A 447 6.45 -31.88 -19.51
CA ASP A 447 6.73 -33.33 -19.41
C ASP A 447 5.86 -34.02 -18.33
N MET A 448 5.62 -33.34 -17.21
CA MET A 448 4.77 -33.85 -16.11
C MET A 448 3.28 -33.69 -16.39
N LEU A 449 2.87 -32.66 -17.11
CA LEU A 449 1.47 -32.37 -17.40
C LEU A 449 0.93 -33.18 -18.60
N PHE A 450 1.78 -33.42 -19.60
CA PHE A 450 1.42 -34.02 -20.89
C PHE A 450 0.63 -35.33 -20.80
N PRO A 451 0.97 -36.30 -19.91
CA PRO A 451 0.20 -37.55 -19.78
C PRO A 451 -1.28 -37.38 -19.44
N TYR A 452 -1.67 -36.22 -18.90
CA TYR A 452 -3.03 -35.91 -18.45
C TYR A 452 -3.78 -34.96 -19.40
N ILE A 453 -3.11 -34.43 -20.43
CA ILE A 453 -3.73 -33.46 -21.36
C ILE A 453 -4.88 -34.10 -22.13
N GLU A 454 -4.76 -35.36 -22.57
CA GLU A 454 -5.79 -36.02 -23.36
C GLU A 454 -7.11 -36.20 -22.58
N GLU A 455 -7.03 -36.57 -21.29
CA GLU A 455 -8.20 -36.66 -20.41
C GLU A 455 -8.95 -35.32 -20.29
N MET A 456 -8.22 -34.22 -20.09
CA MET A 456 -8.80 -32.87 -19.97
C MET A 456 -9.28 -32.29 -21.31
N LEU A 457 -8.69 -32.74 -22.43
CA LEU A 457 -8.99 -32.26 -23.78
C LEU A 457 -10.21 -32.95 -24.40
N LEU A 458 -10.40 -34.24 -24.12
CA LEU A 458 -11.57 -35.02 -24.53
C LEU A 458 -12.85 -34.69 -23.73
N SER A 459 -12.72 -34.04 -22.57
CA SER A 459 -13.86 -33.60 -21.75
C SER A 459 -14.64 -32.45 -22.39
N GLU A 460 -15.96 -32.52 -22.37
CA GLU A 460 -16.83 -31.37 -22.69
C GLU A 460 -17.25 -30.64 -21.42
N GLY A 461 -16.89 -29.37 -21.30
CA GLY A 461 -17.09 -28.57 -20.09
C GLY A 461 -18.56 -28.31 -19.71
N SER A 462 -19.47 -28.50 -20.68
CA SER A 462 -20.92 -28.35 -20.49
C SER A 462 -21.63 -29.63 -20.03
N GLU A 463 -21.02 -30.80 -20.17
CA GLU A 463 -21.58 -32.07 -19.68
C GLU A 463 -21.41 -32.22 -18.16
N PRO A 464 -22.23 -33.02 -17.45
CA PRO A 464 -22.01 -33.36 -16.04
C PRO A 464 -20.64 -34.02 -15.79
N LEU A 465 -20.07 -33.78 -14.61
CA LEU A 465 -18.75 -34.28 -14.20
C LEU A 465 -18.75 -35.82 -14.00
N GLU A 466 -19.88 -36.37 -13.58
CA GLU A 466 -20.11 -37.78 -13.29
C GLU A 466 -19.93 -38.65 -14.54
N ASN A 467 -20.26 -38.08 -15.71
CA ASN A 467 -20.15 -38.74 -17.02
C ASN A 467 -18.70 -38.76 -17.56
N GLN A 468 -17.76 -38.02 -16.95
CA GLN A 468 -16.40 -37.89 -17.47
C GLN A 468 -15.47 -39.00 -16.96
N HIS A 469 -14.83 -39.73 -17.88
CA HIS A 469 -13.94 -40.85 -17.58
C HIS A 469 -12.49 -40.41 -17.28
N TYR A 470 -12.30 -39.73 -16.16
CA TYR A 470 -10.98 -39.32 -15.67
C TYR A 470 -10.28 -40.37 -14.80
N SER A 471 -8.95 -40.33 -14.80
CA SER A 471 -8.10 -40.83 -13.73
C SER A 471 -8.39 -40.11 -12.40
N SER A 472 -7.97 -40.69 -11.28
CA SER A 472 -8.06 -40.02 -9.97
C SER A 472 -7.29 -38.70 -9.94
N VAL A 473 -6.14 -38.64 -10.62
CA VAL A 473 -5.26 -37.46 -10.69
C VAL A 473 -5.98 -36.26 -11.32
N VAL A 474 -6.70 -36.50 -12.42
CA VAL A 474 -7.44 -35.45 -13.14
C VAL A 474 -8.78 -35.15 -12.46
N ARG A 475 -9.51 -36.17 -11.97
CA ARG A 475 -10.78 -35.99 -11.26
C ARG A 475 -10.62 -35.16 -10.00
N ASP A 476 -9.61 -35.44 -9.18
CA ASP A 476 -9.37 -34.74 -7.93
C ASP A 476 -8.84 -33.31 -8.12
N ALA A 477 -8.38 -32.97 -9.34
CA ALA A 477 -7.98 -31.62 -9.70
C ALA A 477 -9.14 -30.71 -10.12
N VAL A 478 -10.36 -31.24 -10.34
CA VAL A 478 -11.54 -30.44 -10.72
C VAL A 478 -12.10 -29.70 -9.51
N ILE A 479 -11.81 -28.40 -9.43
CA ILE A 479 -12.26 -27.53 -8.32
C ILE A 479 -13.73 -27.14 -8.50
N ALA A 480 -14.10 -26.76 -9.73
CA ALA A 480 -15.44 -26.31 -10.11
C ALA A 480 -15.84 -26.90 -11.46
N SER A 481 -17.12 -27.15 -11.65
CA SER A 481 -17.72 -27.67 -12.88
C SER A 481 -19.22 -27.31 -12.92
N ASN A 482 -19.77 -27.04 -14.10
CA ASN A 482 -21.22 -26.84 -14.32
C ASN A 482 -21.86 -25.76 -13.41
N GLY A 483 -21.08 -24.76 -13.00
CA GLY A 483 -21.53 -23.66 -12.13
C GLY A 483 -21.42 -23.88 -10.62
N SER A 484 -20.93 -25.06 -10.19
CA SER A 484 -20.77 -25.42 -8.78
C SER A 484 -19.33 -25.81 -8.43
N LEU A 485 -18.98 -25.71 -7.14
CA LEU A 485 -17.83 -26.42 -6.59
C LEU A 485 -18.09 -27.94 -6.63
N THR A 486 -17.06 -28.75 -6.83
CA THR A 486 -17.20 -30.21 -6.75
C THR A 486 -17.16 -30.66 -5.29
N ALA A 487 -17.69 -31.86 -4.98
CA ALA A 487 -17.85 -32.35 -3.60
C ALA A 487 -16.55 -32.33 -2.76
N LYS A 488 -15.38 -32.50 -3.40
CA LYS A 488 -14.08 -32.43 -2.73
C LYS A 488 -13.70 -31.00 -2.29
N TYR A 489 -14.35 -29.98 -2.85
CA TYR A 489 -14.04 -28.56 -2.67
C TYR A 489 -15.19 -27.71 -2.12
N GLU A 490 -16.34 -28.31 -1.77
CA GLU A 490 -17.42 -27.64 -1.02
C GLU A 490 -16.93 -26.99 0.29
N TYR A 491 -15.84 -27.51 0.89
CA TYR A 491 -15.21 -26.88 2.05
C TYR A 491 -14.70 -25.46 1.77
N ILE A 492 -14.43 -25.07 0.51
CA ILE A 492 -14.04 -23.69 0.16
C ILE A 492 -15.19 -22.73 0.50
N GLN A 493 -16.44 -23.13 0.31
CA GLN A 493 -17.59 -22.32 0.72
C GLN A 493 -17.67 -22.22 2.25
N LYS A 494 -17.43 -23.32 2.98
CA LYS A 494 -17.32 -23.29 4.45
C LYS A 494 -16.13 -22.50 4.95
N LEU A 495 -15.02 -22.43 4.20
CA LEU A 495 -13.88 -21.56 4.52
C LEU A 495 -14.17 -20.10 4.19
N ARG A 496 -14.96 -19.78 3.16
CA ARG A 496 -15.46 -18.42 2.92
C ARG A 496 -16.36 -17.98 4.07
N GLU A 497 -17.38 -18.77 4.39
CA GLU A 497 -18.30 -18.52 5.51
C GLU A 497 -17.55 -18.47 6.86
N SER A 498 -16.60 -19.37 7.10
CA SER A 498 -15.77 -19.36 8.31
C SER A 498 -14.74 -18.22 8.32
N ARG A 499 -14.28 -17.71 7.16
CA ARG A 499 -13.42 -16.51 7.09
C ARG A 499 -14.23 -15.24 7.24
N GLU A 500 -15.44 -15.15 6.70
CA GLU A 500 -16.40 -14.06 6.93
C GLU A 500 -16.84 -14.04 8.40
N TYR A 501 -17.09 -15.21 9.00
CA TYR A 501 -17.37 -15.37 10.42
C TYR A 501 -16.15 -15.06 11.29
N ALA A 502 -14.95 -15.54 10.94
CA ALA A 502 -13.71 -15.22 11.66
C ALA A 502 -13.28 -13.75 11.48
N GLN A 503 -13.55 -13.13 10.33
CA GLN A 503 -13.42 -11.69 10.12
C GLN A 503 -14.45 -10.96 10.98
N SER A 504 -15.70 -11.44 11.10
CA SER A 504 -16.69 -10.85 12.02
C SER A 504 -16.34 -11.03 13.51
N LEU A 505 -15.62 -12.09 13.87
CA LEU A 505 -15.11 -12.33 15.22
C LEU A 505 -13.84 -11.53 15.53
N SER A 506 -12.90 -11.37 14.58
CA SER A 506 -11.71 -10.55 14.75
C SER A 506 -12.01 -9.05 14.66
N MET A 507 -13.04 -8.66 13.90
CA MET A 507 -13.71 -7.36 14.00
C MET A 507 -14.33 -7.11 15.39
N GLY A 508 -14.39 -8.10 16.29
CA GLY A 508 -14.90 -7.92 17.65
C GLY A 508 -14.07 -6.96 18.52
N ASN A 509 -12.80 -6.71 18.17
CA ASN A 509 -11.91 -5.80 18.90
C ASN A 509 -11.49 -4.54 18.12
N LYS A 510 -11.51 -4.57 16.78
CA LYS A 510 -11.04 -3.44 15.96
C LYS A 510 -12.08 -2.34 15.78
N LYS A 511 -11.66 -1.09 15.97
CA LYS A 511 -12.51 0.11 15.91
C LYS A 511 -12.43 0.72 14.51
N ARG A 512 -13.58 0.92 13.86
CA ARG A 512 -13.63 1.35 12.46
C ARG A 512 -14.06 2.79 12.34
N VAL A 513 -13.28 3.59 11.61
CA VAL A 513 -13.52 5.04 11.43
C VAL A 513 -13.81 5.38 9.97
N LEU A 514 -14.90 6.10 9.71
CA LEU A 514 -15.22 6.64 8.39
C LEU A 514 -14.82 8.12 8.31
N VAL A 515 -13.76 8.44 7.58
CA VAL A 515 -13.33 9.83 7.32
C VAL A 515 -13.95 10.33 6.02
N LEU A 516 -14.77 11.37 6.10
CA LEU A 516 -15.41 12.00 4.94
C LEU A 516 -14.64 13.27 4.54
N GLY A 517 -14.02 13.25 3.36
CA GLY A 517 -13.22 14.35 2.81
C GLY A 517 -11.70 14.07 2.82
N SER A 518 -11.04 14.37 1.70
CA SER A 518 -9.61 14.12 1.45
C SER A 518 -8.75 15.39 1.35
N GLY A 519 -9.26 16.54 1.82
CA GLY A 519 -8.52 17.81 1.83
C GLY A 519 -7.35 17.81 2.82
N TYR A 520 -6.53 18.86 2.82
CA TYR A 520 -5.26 18.95 3.58
C TYR A 520 -5.35 18.56 5.07
N VAL A 521 -6.47 18.87 5.75
CA VAL A 521 -6.74 18.53 7.15
C VAL A 521 -6.83 17.00 7.39
N SER A 522 -7.19 16.21 6.37
CA SER A 522 -7.31 14.75 6.51
C SER A 522 -5.97 14.04 6.74
N GLY A 523 -4.84 14.64 6.32
CA GLY A 523 -3.51 14.05 6.49
C GLY A 523 -3.16 13.76 7.95
N PRO A 524 -3.12 14.78 8.84
CA PRO A 524 -2.90 14.59 10.27
C PRO A 524 -3.97 13.74 10.97
N VAL A 525 -5.21 13.75 10.48
CA VAL A 525 -6.30 12.92 11.04
C VAL A 525 -6.07 11.44 10.77
N LEU A 526 -5.66 11.07 9.56
CA LEU A 526 -5.25 9.71 9.25
C LEU A 526 -4.00 9.33 10.03
N GLU A 527 -2.94 10.16 9.97
CA GLU A 527 -1.66 9.88 10.62
C GLU A 527 -1.84 9.57 12.10
N TYR A 528 -2.46 10.47 12.87
CA TYR A 528 -2.65 10.29 14.31
C TYR A 528 -3.47 9.04 14.67
N LEU A 529 -4.49 8.70 13.88
CA LEU A 529 -5.34 7.53 14.12
C LEU A 529 -4.66 6.22 13.69
N THR A 530 -3.84 6.23 12.64
CA THR A 530 -3.13 5.02 12.15
C THR A 530 -1.97 4.58 13.02
N ARG A 531 -1.52 5.43 13.96
CA ARG A 531 -0.59 5.05 15.05
C ARG A 531 -1.15 3.93 15.94
N ASP A 532 -2.48 3.75 15.96
CA ASP A 532 -3.17 2.68 16.67
C ASP A 532 -3.52 1.54 15.70
N SER A 533 -2.88 0.38 15.87
CA SER A 533 -3.09 -0.79 14.99
C SER A 533 -4.48 -1.39 15.10
N ASP A 534 -5.23 -1.10 16.16
CA ASP A 534 -6.61 -1.58 16.36
C ASP A 534 -7.65 -0.63 15.75
N VAL A 535 -7.21 0.47 15.14
CA VAL A 535 -8.05 1.37 14.33
C VAL A 535 -7.90 1.05 12.85
N ASP A 536 -9.00 0.64 12.20
CA ASP A 536 -9.11 0.51 10.75
C ASP A 536 -9.89 1.72 10.18
N ILE A 537 -9.42 2.32 9.08
CA ILE A 537 -10.00 3.55 8.55
C ILE A 537 -10.51 3.35 7.12
N THR A 538 -11.70 3.86 6.83
CA THR A 538 -12.18 4.11 5.46
C THR A 538 -12.20 5.61 5.21
N ILE A 539 -11.49 6.10 4.19
CA ILE A 539 -11.58 7.49 3.73
C ILE A 539 -12.41 7.59 2.44
N ALA A 540 -13.37 8.52 2.41
CA ALA A 540 -14.30 8.70 1.30
C ALA A 540 -14.27 10.12 0.72
N SER A 541 -14.20 10.25 -0.61
CA SER A 541 -14.11 11.54 -1.31
C SER A 541 -14.44 11.43 -2.81
N VAL A 542 -14.71 12.58 -3.44
CA VAL A 542 -14.79 12.73 -4.90
C VAL A 542 -13.42 12.85 -5.57
N MET A 543 -12.37 13.21 -4.81
CA MET A 543 -11.02 13.47 -5.33
C MET A 543 -10.18 12.17 -5.36
N LYS A 544 -10.26 11.43 -6.46
CA LYS A 544 -9.61 10.11 -6.62
C LYS A 544 -8.08 10.15 -6.39
N GLU A 545 -7.39 11.15 -6.92
CA GLU A 545 -5.94 11.27 -6.79
C GLU A 545 -5.49 11.50 -5.34
N GLN A 546 -6.22 12.31 -4.58
CA GLN A 546 -5.96 12.53 -3.15
C GLN A 546 -6.18 11.25 -2.34
N LEU A 547 -7.24 10.49 -2.63
CA LEU A 547 -7.47 9.18 -2.00
C LEU A 547 -6.31 8.22 -2.25
N GLU A 548 -5.83 8.12 -3.50
CA GLU A 548 -4.69 7.26 -3.86
C GLU A 548 -3.34 7.73 -3.26
N GLN A 549 -3.16 9.02 -2.98
CA GLN A 549 -1.97 9.53 -2.30
C GLN A 549 -2.00 9.28 -0.79
N LEU A 550 -3.19 9.28 -0.18
CA LEU A 550 -3.35 9.07 1.25
C LEU A 550 -3.30 7.58 1.64
N THR A 551 -3.90 6.68 0.86
CA THR A 551 -3.87 5.23 1.17
C THR A 551 -2.50 4.59 0.96
N LYS A 552 -1.69 5.07 0.01
CA LYS A 552 -0.31 4.58 -0.22
C LYS A 552 0.63 4.76 0.99
N LYS A 553 0.24 5.54 2.01
CA LYS A 553 1.04 5.80 3.22
C LYS A 553 0.73 4.86 4.39
N TYR A 554 -0.42 4.19 4.41
CA TYR A 554 -0.93 3.51 5.61
C TYR A 554 -1.64 2.20 5.26
N SER A 555 -1.18 1.09 5.83
CA SER A 555 -1.72 -0.26 5.55
C SER A 555 -3.12 -0.52 6.12
N ASN A 556 -3.57 0.26 7.11
CA ASN A 556 -4.90 0.20 7.72
C ASN A 556 -5.88 1.27 7.20
N VAL A 557 -5.59 1.92 6.06
CA VAL A 557 -6.48 2.92 5.44
C VAL A 557 -6.97 2.45 4.07
N THR A 558 -8.29 2.29 3.93
CA THR A 558 -8.96 1.96 2.67
C THR A 558 -9.65 3.19 2.07
N SER A 559 -9.74 3.28 0.73
CA SER A 559 -10.35 4.42 0.04
C SER A 559 -11.65 4.06 -0.68
N VAL A 560 -12.68 4.90 -0.54
CA VAL A 560 -13.92 4.82 -1.31
C VAL A 560 -14.12 6.10 -2.13
N HIS A 561 -14.09 5.96 -3.46
CA HIS A 561 -14.51 7.04 -4.35
C HIS A 561 -16.04 7.15 -4.35
N MET A 562 -16.59 8.32 -3.99
CA MET A 562 -18.04 8.59 -3.95
C MET A 562 -18.35 10.09 -3.87
N ASP A 563 -19.56 10.45 -4.30
CA ASP A 563 -20.12 11.79 -4.05
C ASP A 563 -21.10 11.70 -2.87
N ILE A 564 -20.72 12.28 -1.73
CA ILE A 564 -21.48 12.21 -0.47
C ILE A 564 -22.90 12.82 -0.61
N ILE A 565 -23.09 13.76 -1.54
CA ILE A 565 -24.37 14.46 -1.75
C ILE A 565 -25.28 13.67 -2.70
N LYS A 566 -24.72 12.89 -3.64
CA LYS A 566 -25.49 12.09 -4.61
C LYS A 566 -25.71 10.63 -4.16
N ASP A 567 -24.71 10.04 -3.50
CA ASP A 567 -24.67 8.61 -3.16
C ASP A 567 -25.26 8.34 -1.74
N GLU A 568 -26.41 8.93 -1.41
CA GLU A 568 -26.99 8.91 -0.04
C GLU A 568 -27.18 7.51 0.58
N GLU A 569 -27.52 6.50 -0.22
CA GLU A 569 -27.67 5.12 0.23
C GLU A 569 -26.31 4.43 0.45
N LYS A 570 -25.32 4.72 -0.41
CA LYS A 570 -23.94 4.27 -0.23
C LYS A 570 -23.36 4.86 1.05
N LEU A 571 -23.59 6.15 1.30
CA LEU A 571 -23.24 6.84 2.54
C LEU A 571 -23.86 6.15 3.76
N SER A 572 -25.18 5.89 3.74
CA SER A 572 -25.86 5.14 4.81
C SER A 572 -25.23 3.76 5.04
N SER A 573 -24.94 3.02 3.96
CA SER A 573 -24.33 1.69 4.02
C SER A 573 -22.89 1.70 4.56
N LEU A 574 -22.15 2.79 4.38
CA LEU A 574 -20.82 2.98 4.92
C LEU A 574 -20.88 3.40 6.38
N VAL A 575 -21.69 4.39 6.75
CA VAL A 575 -21.88 4.83 8.14
C VAL A 575 -22.22 3.61 9.02
N LYS A 576 -23.19 2.77 8.60
CA LYS A 576 -23.57 1.54 9.30
C LYS A 576 -22.45 0.51 9.54
N LYS A 577 -21.33 0.59 8.80
CA LYS A 577 -20.17 -0.32 8.91
C LYS A 577 -19.06 0.22 9.82
N HIS A 578 -19.22 1.42 10.38
CA HIS A 578 -18.19 2.08 11.19
C HIS A 578 -18.74 2.46 12.57
N ASP A 579 -17.84 2.60 13.53
CA ASP A 579 -18.15 2.84 14.94
C ASP A 579 -18.05 4.34 15.27
N LEU A 580 -17.35 5.10 14.41
CA LEU A 580 -17.28 6.56 14.39
C LEU A 580 -17.21 7.11 12.95
N VAL A 581 -17.83 8.25 12.70
CA VAL A 581 -17.66 9.08 11.49
C VAL A 581 -16.89 10.36 11.84
N ILE A 582 -15.99 10.80 10.96
CA ILE A 582 -15.33 12.12 11.03
C ILE A 582 -15.68 12.89 9.75
N SER A 583 -16.33 14.05 9.89
CA SER A 583 -16.67 14.91 8.73
C SER A 583 -15.69 16.08 8.60
N LEU A 584 -14.87 16.02 7.54
CA LEU A 584 -13.97 17.09 7.09
C LEU A 584 -14.52 17.75 5.80
N LEU A 585 -15.83 17.60 5.55
CA LEU A 585 -16.56 18.20 4.44
C LEU A 585 -16.94 19.67 4.72
N PRO A 586 -17.37 20.44 3.70
CA PRO A 586 -17.99 21.75 3.91
C PRO A 586 -19.18 21.67 4.88
N TYR A 587 -19.27 22.63 5.81
CA TYR A 587 -20.20 22.58 6.94
C TYR A 587 -21.69 22.53 6.57
N SER A 588 -22.05 22.91 5.34
CA SER A 588 -23.40 22.77 4.78
C SER A 588 -23.84 21.31 4.61
N VAL A 589 -22.90 20.37 4.52
CA VAL A 589 -23.16 18.93 4.35
C VAL A 589 -23.31 18.20 5.70
N HIS A 590 -22.83 18.78 6.81
CA HIS A 590 -22.87 18.12 8.12
C HIS A 590 -24.28 17.69 8.58
N PRO A 591 -25.38 18.45 8.36
CA PRO A 591 -26.73 18.00 8.71
C PRO A 591 -27.20 16.74 7.96
N LEU A 592 -26.70 16.50 6.73
CA LEU A 592 -26.96 15.26 5.99
C LEU A 592 -26.22 14.08 6.62
N VAL A 593 -24.92 14.26 6.91
CA VAL A 593 -24.08 13.24 7.57
C VAL A 593 -24.65 12.91 8.95
N ALA A 594 -25.01 13.91 9.75
CA ALA A 594 -25.61 13.73 11.08
C ALA A 594 -26.90 12.91 11.02
N LYS A 595 -27.80 13.17 10.06
CA LYS A 595 -29.02 12.37 9.87
C LYS A 595 -28.72 10.90 9.54
N LYS A 596 -27.71 10.60 8.71
CA LYS A 596 -27.28 9.21 8.46
C LYS A 596 -26.62 8.57 9.70
N CYS A 597 -25.92 9.33 10.53
CA CYS A 597 -25.33 8.87 11.79
C CYS A 597 -26.40 8.54 12.84
N ILE A 598 -27.39 9.42 13.03
CA ILE A 598 -28.58 9.23 13.88
C ILE A 598 -29.31 7.93 13.48
N ASN A 599 -29.65 7.79 12.19
CA ASN A 599 -30.40 6.63 11.68
C ASN A 599 -29.69 5.29 11.88
N ASN A 600 -28.35 5.27 11.92
CA ASN A 600 -27.54 4.07 12.10
C ASN A 600 -26.94 3.92 13.51
N LYS A 601 -27.21 4.87 14.43
CA LYS A 601 -26.66 4.95 15.79
C LYS A 601 -25.12 4.96 15.87
N VAL A 602 -24.49 5.72 14.98
CA VAL A 602 -23.03 5.90 14.92
C VAL A 602 -22.63 7.28 15.42
N ASN A 603 -21.51 7.40 16.12
CA ASN A 603 -20.99 8.69 16.60
C ASN A 603 -20.45 9.55 15.45
N LEU A 604 -20.35 10.86 15.66
CA LEU A 604 -19.81 11.81 14.67
C LEU A 604 -18.86 12.83 15.33
N VAL A 605 -17.74 13.16 14.67
CA VAL A 605 -16.85 14.27 15.03
C VAL A 605 -16.71 15.22 13.83
N THR A 606 -16.74 16.53 14.07
CA THR A 606 -16.56 17.55 13.02
C THR A 606 -15.64 18.69 13.47
N ALA A 607 -14.83 19.19 12.53
CA ALA A 607 -13.94 20.33 12.70
C ALA A 607 -14.64 21.67 12.37
N SER A 608 -15.90 21.86 12.82
CA SER A 608 -16.76 22.95 12.33
C SER A 608 -17.72 23.47 13.39
N TYR A 609 -18.16 24.73 13.19
CA TYR A 609 -19.17 25.40 14.00
C TYR A 609 -20.46 24.59 14.14
N LEU A 610 -21.03 24.55 15.35
CA LEU A 610 -22.35 23.96 15.61
C LEU A 610 -23.46 24.88 15.06
N THR A 611 -23.81 24.67 13.79
CA THR A 611 -24.81 25.48 13.08
C THR A 611 -26.22 25.29 13.67
N PRO A 612 -27.17 26.24 13.47
CA PRO A 612 -28.56 26.08 13.89
C PRO A 612 -29.20 24.77 13.36
N ALA A 613 -29.00 24.45 12.08
CA ALA A 613 -29.48 23.23 11.44
C ALA A 613 -28.82 21.93 11.96
N MET A 614 -27.68 22.03 12.66
CA MET A 614 -27.14 20.92 13.47
C MET A 614 -27.79 20.90 14.86
N LYS A 615 -27.90 22.05 15.53
CA LYS A 615 -28.51 22.17 16.87
C LYS A 615 -29.98 21.71 16.91
N GLU A 616 -30.72 21.90 15.82
CA GLU A 616 -32.08 21.36 15.61
C GLU A 616 -32.15 19.82 15.71
N LEU A 617 -31.03 19.11 15.54
CA LEU A 617 -30.97 17.65 15.65
C LEU A 617 -30.73 17.14 17.08
N GLN A 618 -30.56 18.01 18.08
CA GLN A 618 -30.19 17.64 19.47
C GLN A 618 -31.02 16.48 20.02
N GLU A 619 -32.35 16.61 20.04
CA GLU A 619 -33.26 15.59 20.59
C GLU A 619 -33.15 14.25 19.84
N SER A 620 -32.91 14.29 18.53
CA SER A 620 -32.71 13.10 17.70
C SER A 620 -31.36 12.42 17.95
N VAL A 621 -30.31 13.20 18.25
CA VAL A 621 -28.98 12.70 18.65
C VAL A 621 -29.03 12.04 20.02
N GLU A 622 -29.70 12.67 20.99
CA GLU A 622 -29.92 12.12 22.33
C GLU A 622 -30.75 10.83 22.27
N ALA A 623 -31.88 10.83 21.54
CA ALA A 623 -32.74 9.66 21.37
C ALA A 623 -32.04 8.49 20.62
N ALA A 624 -31.07 8.78 19.75
CA ALA A 624 -30.23 7.76 19.11
C ALA A 624 -29.17 7.17 20.06
N GLY A 625 -28.86 7.84 21.18
CA GLY A 625 -27.82 7.42 22.14
C GLY A 625 -26.39 7.69 21.67
N ILE A 626 -26.20 8.56 20.68
CA ILE A 626 -24.89 8.84 20.06
C ILE A 626 -24.27 10.13 20.62
N THR A 627 -22.96 10.26 20.38
CA THR A 627 -22.18 11.46 20.66
C THR A 627 -21.88 12.15 19.34
N VAL A 628 -22.26 13.43 19.20
CA VAL A 628 -21.92 14.24 18.02
C VAL A 628 -21.07 15.42 18.48
N ILE A 629 -19.76 15.34 18.26
CA ILE A 629 -18.83 16.39 18.63
C ILE A 629 -18.66 17.37 17.46
N SER A 630 -18.82 18.66 17.74
CA SER A 630 -18.51 19.75 16.83
C SER A 630 -17.37 20.60 17.40
N GLU A 631 -16.86 21.54 16.62
CA GLU A 631 -15.91 22.56 17.10
C GLU A 631 -14.58 21.95 17.59
N MET A 632 -14.08 20.92 16.90
CA MET A 632 -12.79 20.24 17.18
C MET A 632 -11.65 20.68 16.25
N GLY A 633 -11.52 21.98 15.97
CA GLY A 633 -10.49 22.54 15.09
C GLY A 633 -9.56 23.55 15.77
N LEU A 634 -9.07 24.51 14.99
CA LEU A 634 -8.32 25.67 15.46
C LEU A 634 -9.26 26.78 15.95
N ASP A 635 -10.12 27.22 15.03
CA ASP A 635 -11.17 28.24 15.18
C ASP A 635 -12.33 27.76 14.31
N PRO A 636 -13.36 27.10 14.87
CA PRO A 636 -13.59 26.86 16.29
C PRO A 636 -12.87 25.60 16.82
N GLY A 637 -12.29 25.70 18.02
CA GLY A 637 -11.78 24.57 18.79
C GLY A 637 -10.69 24.96 19.79
N LEU A 638 -9.44 25.07 19.36
CA LEU A 638 -8.33 25.49 20.23
C LEU A 638 -8.58 26.86 20.87
N ASP A 639 -9.26 27.78 20.18
CA ASP A 639 -9.69 29.07 20.75
C ASP A 639 -10.57 28.89 22.00
N HIS A 640 -11.58 28.00 21.90
CA HIS A 640 -12.47 27.63 23.00
C HIS A 640 -11.72 26.93 24.14
N MET A 641 -10.85 25.97 23.80
CA MET A 641 -10.10 25.18 24.77
C MET A 641 -9.17 26.06 25.62
N LEU A 642 -8.41 26.94 24.97
CA LEU A 642 -7.48 27.86 25.64
C LEU A 642 -8.22 28.94 26.45
N ALA A 643 -9.36 29.44 25.93
CA ALA A 643 -10.22 30.35 26.68
C ALA A 643 -10.75 29.68 27.97
N MET A 644 -11.37 28.51 27.85
CA MET A 644 -11.97 27.81 28.98
C MET A 644 -10.94 27.31 30.01
N GLU A 645 -9.75 26.87 29.58
CA GLU A 645 -8.67 26.52 30.53
C GLU A 645 -8.35 27.71 31.46
N CYS A 646 -8.28 28.93 30.91
CA CYS A 646 -7.98 30.12 31.68
C CYS A 646 -9.17 30.62 32.51
N ILE A 647 -10.38 30.58 31.95
CA ILE A 647 -11.62 31.00 32.61
C ILE A 647 -11.94 30.11 33.81
N ASP A 648 -11.77 28.80 33.69
CA ASP A 648 -12.01 27.86 34.81
C ASP A 648 -10.92 28.00 35.88
N LYS A 649 -9.65 28.18 35.51
CA LYS A 649 -8.56 28.49 36.47
C LYS A 649 -8.79 29.82 37.21
N ALA A 650 -9.43 30.81 36.59
CA ALA A 650 -9.82 32.05 37.24
C ALA A 650 -10.96 31.84 38.25
N LYS A 651 -12.00 31.07 37.85
CA LYS A 651 -13.11 30.69 38.73
C LYS A 651 -12.64 29.85 39.93
N GLU A 652 -11.64 28.98 39.76
CA GLU A 652 -11.01 28.19 40.82
C GLU A 652 -10.35 29.05 41.93
N VAL A 653 -9.93 30.28 41.62
CA VAL A 653 -9.41 31.26 42.62
C VAL A 653 -10.42 32.36 42.97
N GLY A 654 -11.69 32.21 42.55
CA GLY A 654 -12.76 33.18 42.80
C GLY A 654 -12.67 34.48 42.00
N ALA A 655 -11.84 34.54 40.95
CA ALA A 655 -11.72 35.71 40.09
C ALA A 655 -12.82 35.74 39.00
N THR A 656 -13.31 36.94 38.71
CA THR A 656 -14.38 37.19 37.73
C THR A 656 -13.80 37.70 36.42
N VAL A 657 -14.21 37.12 35.30
CA VAL A 657 -13.83 37.64 33.97
C VAL A 657 -14.57 38.94 33.69
N VAL A 658 -13.82 39.99 33.34
CA VAL A 658 -14.32 41.32 32.99
C VAL A 658 -14.11 41.68 31.51
N SER A 659 -13.14 41.06 30.84
CA SER A 659 -12.97 41.16 29.39
C SER A 659 -12.47 39.85 28.78
N TYR A 660 -12.88 39.58 27.54
CA TYR A 660 -12.34 38.52 26.69
C TYR A 660 -12.21 39.05 25.26
N THR A 661 -10.98 39.03 24.74
CA THR A 661 -10.64 39.35 23.35
C THR A 661 -9.85 38.17 22.78
N SER A 662 -10.21 37.69 21.59
CA SER A 662 -9.54 36.58 20.91
C SER A 662 -9.36 36.87 19.42
N PHE A 663 -8.10 36.82 18.97
CA PHE A 663 -7.73 37.07 17.58
C PHE A 663 -6.96 35.87 17.02
N CYS A 664 -7.42 35.35 15.88
CA CYS A 664 -6.84 34.16 15.23
C CYS A 664 -6.63 34.38 13.72
N GLY A 665 -5.54 33.86 13.17
CA GLY A 665 -5.29 33.84 11.73
C GLY A 665 -4.34 32.73 11.31
N GLY A 666 -4.78 31.92 10.34
CA GLY A 666 -3.86 31.20 9.46
C GLY A 666 -3.37 32.12 8.34
N LEU A 667 -2.07 32.15 8.12
CA LEU A 667 -1.33 33.07 7.25
C LEU A 667 -0.21 32.29 6.52
N PRO A 668 0.38 32.81 5.43
CA PRO A 668 1.74 32.38 5.06
C PRO A 668 2.72 32.74 6.18
N ALA A 669 3.80 31.98 6.34
CA ALA A 669 4.93 32.44 7.16
C ALA A 669 5.50 33.75 6.56
N PRO A 670 6.11 34.65 7.36
CA PRO A 670 6.46 36.01 6.90
C PRO A 670 7.26 36.05 5.60
N GLU A 671 8.20 35.12 5.43
CA GLU A 671 9.03 34.94 4.24
C GLU A 671 8.27 34.55 2.95
N HIS A 672 7.04 34.06 3.07
CA HIS A 672 6.15 33.69 1.94
C HIS A 672 4.97 34.67 1.76
N SER A 673 4.99 35.81 2.47
CA SER A 673 3.93 36.82 2.44
C SER A 673 4.04 37.83 1.29
N ASP A 674 5.04 37.73 0.41
CA ASP A 674 5.24 38.66 -0.71
C ASP A 674 4.26 38.42 -1.87
N ASN A 675 3.05 38.97 -1.74
CA ASN A 675 2.06 39.14 -2.81
C ASN A 675 1.08 40.27 -2.45
N PRO A 676 0.25 40.79 -3.39
CA PRO A 676 -0.60 41.96 -3.14
C PRO A 676 -1.67 41.80 -2.03
N LEU A 677 -2.07 40.57 -1.73
CA LEU A 677 -2.96 40.22 -0.61
C LEU A 677 -2.21 39.91 0.69
N ARG A 678 -0.89 39.66 0.60
CA ARG A 678 -0.06 39.09 1.68
C ARG A 678 -0.64 37.80 2.25
N TYR A 679 -1.21 36.98 1.38
CA TYR A 679 -1.98 35.79 1.78
C TYR A 679 -1.77 34.65 0.77
N LYS A 680 -1.90 33.40 1.23
CA LYS A 680 -1.88 32.18 0.41
C LYS A 680 -2.92 31.21 0.94
N PHE A 681 -3.49 30.39 0.07
CA PHE A 681 -4.64 29.54 0.39
C PHE A 681 -4.24 28.07 0.54
N SER A 682 -4.54 27.50 1.70
CA SER A 682 -4.46 26.04 1.98
C SER A 682 -5.84 25.42 2.19
N TRP A 683 -6.90 26.14 1.84
CA TRP A 683 -8.30 25.70 1.74
C TRP A 683 -9.08 26.65 0.81
N SER A 684 -10.30 26.29 0.42
CA SER A 684 -11.08 27.04 -0.57
C SER A 684 -11.24 28.54 -0.21
N PRO A 685 -10.87 29.48 -1.09
CA PRO A 685 -10.89 30.91 -0.78
C PRO A 685 -12.27 31.50 -0.50
N GLN A 686 -13.35 30.86 -0.98
CA GLN A 686 -14.70 31.45 -0.99
C GLN A 686 -15.20 31.86 0.42
N GLY A 687 -14.97 31.02 1.43
CA GLY A 687 -15.36 31.33 2.81
C GLY A 687 -14.55 32.49 3.42
N VAL A 688 -13.29 32.66 2.99
CA VAL A 688 -12.39 33.74 3.43
C VAL A 688 -12.76 35.05 2.76
N LEU A 689 -13.13 35.01 1.47
CA LEU A 689 -13.65 36.14 0.71
C LEU A 689 -15.00 36.62 1.26
N LEU A 690 -15.94 35.72 1.52
CA LEU A 690 -17.25 36.08 2.05
C LEU A 690 -17.21 36.68 3.46
N ASN A 691 -16.21 36.33 4.27
CA ASN A 691 -16.08 36.84 5.64
C ASN A 691 -15.79 38.36 5.68
N THR A 692 -15.26 38.97 4.61
CA THR A 692 -14.99 40.42 4.55
C THR A 692 -16.25 41.26 4.33
N VAL A 693 -17.36 40.65 3.90
CA VAL A 693 -18.65 41.31 3.65
C VAL A 693 -19.77 40.86 4.59
N GLN A 694 -19.50 39.97 5.55
CA GLN A 694 -20.45 39.66 6.62
C GLN A 694 -20.58 40.82 7.61
N SER A 695 -21.69 40.84 8.35
CA SER A 695 -21.82 41.69 9.54
C SER A 695 -20.96 41.19 10.70
N ALA A 696 -20.67 42.07 11.66
CA ALA A 696 -20.07 41.70 12.93
C ALA A 696 -20.78 42.38 14.11
N THR A 697 -20.94 41.65 15.20
CA THR A 697 -21.59 42.09 16.45
C THR A 697 -20.71 41.70 17.62
N TYR A 698 -20.35 42.64 18.48
CA TYR A 698 -19.47 42.36 19.62
C TYR A 698 -19.72 43.33 20.78
N LEU A 699 -19.28 42.96 21.99
CA LEU A 699 -19.43 43.80 23.18
C LEU A 699 -18.10 44.53 23.46
N LYS A 700 -18.15 45.84 23.74
CA LYS A 700 -16.98 46.63 24.10
C LYS A 700 -17.35 47.68 25.14
N ASN A 701 -16.69 47.66 26.30
CA ASN A 701 -16.89 48.59 27.41
C ASN A 701 -18.37 48.69 27.90
N GLY A 702 -19.15 47.62 27.74
CA GLY A 702 -20.58 47.54 28.07
C GLY A 702 -21.54 47.83 26.91
N GLU A 703 -21.03 48.33 25.77
CA GLU A 703 -21.85 48.66 24.60
C GLU A 703 -21.80 47.55 23.54
N VAL A 704 -22.96 47.22 22.94
CA VAL A 704 -23.05 46.26 21.83
C VAL A 704 -22.82 46.99 20.51
N ILE A 705 -21.64 46.80 19.92
CA ILE A 705 -21.25 47.37 18.64
C ILE A 705 -21.75 46.44 17.53
N ASN A 706 -22.47 46.99 16.56
CA ASN A 706 -22.98 46.30 15.38
C ASN A 706 -22.40 46.95 14.11
N ILE A 707 -21.81 46.13 13.25
CA ILE A 707 -21.26 46.52 11.95
C ILE A 707 -22.10 45.81 10.87
N PRO A 708 -22.69 46.55 9.91
CA PRO A 708 -23.53 45.95 8.88
C PRO A 708 -22.72 45.12 7.87
N ALA A 709 -23.43 44.21 7.20
CA ALA A 709 -22.89 43.49 6.04
C ALA A 709 -22.68 44.43 4.84
N GLY A 710 -21.96 43.95 3.81
CA GLY A 710 -21.69 44.71 2.58
C GLY A 710 -20.32 45.40 2.53
N GLY A 711 -19.42 45.11 3.48
CA GLY A 711 -18.01 45.53 3.43
C GLY A 711 -17.58 46.55 4.49
N ALA A 712 -18.51 47.15 5.22
CA ALA A 712 -18.23 48.09 6.33
C ALA A 712 -17.38 47.48 7.46
N LEU A 713 -17.25 46.14 7.48
CA LEU A 713 -16.30 45.42 8.34
C LEU A 713 -14.85 45.87 8.12
N LEU A 714 -14.47 46.21 6.89
CA LEU A 714 -13.11 46.60 6.51
C LEU A 714 -12.74 48.02 6.99
N ASP A 715 -13.73 48.84 7.34
CA ASP A 715 -13.52 50.16 7.98
C ASP A 715 -13.21 50.03 9.49
N SER A 716 -13.46 48.85 10.09
CA SER A 716 -13.20 48.56 11.51
C SER A 716 -11.83 47.92 11.79
N VAL A 717 -10.98 47.84 10.77
CA VAL A 717 -9.66 47.19 10.84
C VAL A 717 -8.72 48.00 11.75
N THR A 718 -8.01 47.28 12.63
CA THR A 718 -7.07 47.86 13.59
C THR A 718 -5.69 47.18 13.49
N ALA A 719 -4.62 47.91 13.84
CA ALA A 719 -3.27 47.34 13.90
C ALA A 719 -3.12 46.40 15.12
N MET A 720 -2.32 45.35 14.97
CA MET A 720 -2.21 44.26 15.94
C MET A 720 -0.76 44.07 16.39
N ASP A 721 -0.22 45.11 17.04
CA ASP A 721 1.22 45.28 17.29
C ASP A 721 1.78 44.42 18.47
N PHE A 722 1.03 43.41 18.94
CA PHE A 722 1.44 42.55 20.06
C PHE A 722 2.60 41.59 19.75
N TYR A 723 2.96 41.43 18.46
CA TYR A 723 4.22 40.81 18.02
C TYR A 723 5.02 41.82 17.19
N PRO A 724 6.03 42.52 17.75
CA PRO A 724 6.79 43.55 17.03
C PRO A 724 7.50 43.09 15.74
N GLY A 725 7.71 41.78 15.56
CA GLY A 725 8.25 41.18 14.34
C GLY A 725 7.21 40.83 13.25
N LEU A 726 5.90 40.99 13.52
CA LEU A 726 4.82 40.66 12.60
C LEU A 726 3.94 41.89 12.33
N ASN A 727 3.89 42.32 11.07
CA ASN A 727 3.11 43.48 10.64
C ASN A 727 1.62 43.10 10.46
N LEU A 728 0.91 42.93 11.58
CA LEU A 728 -0.45 42.41 11.61
C LEU A 728 -1.53 43.51 11.65
N GLU A 729 -2.69 43.17 11.08
CA GLU A 729 -3.96 43.88 11.21
C GLU A 729 -5.06 42.88 11.62
N GLY A 730 -6.15 43.38 12.20
CA GLY A 730 -7.29 42.54 12.54
C GLY A 730 -8.62 43.27 12.59
N PHE A 731 -9.68 42.50 12.37
CA PHE A 731 -11.08 42.95 12.33
C PHE A 731 -12.00 41.94 13.03
N PRO A 732 -13.15 42.35 13.60
CA PRO A 732 -14.06 41.46 14.31
C PRO A 732 -14.69 40.40 13.39
N ASN A 733 -15.11 39.27 13.96
CA ASN A 733 -15.70 38.14 13.24
C ASN A 733 -17.10 37.83 13.76
N ARG A 734 -18.10 37.89 12.87
CA ARG A 734 -19.47 37.41 13.11
C ARG A 734 -20.02 37.97 14.44
N ASP A 735 -20.74 37.16 15.21
CA ASP A 735 -21.29 37.55 16.50
C ASP A 735 -20.45 36.98 17.66
N SER A 736 -19.79 37.88 18.39
CA SER A 736 -19.00 37.60 19.59
C SER A 736 -19.81 37.61 20.89
N THR A 737 -21.02 38.18 20.89
CA THR A 737 -21.86 38.27 22.11
C THR A 737 -22.37 36.89 22.54
N LYS A 738 -22.55 35.98 21.56
CA LYS A 738 -22.96 34.58 21.76
C LYS A 738 -22.05 33.76 22.69
N TYR A 739 -20.80 34.18 22.94
CA TYR A 739 -19.88 33.45 23.83
C TYR A 739 -20.06 33.78 25.32
N ALA A 740 -20.85 34.81 25.67
CA ALA A 740 -21.10 35.22 27.05
C ALA A 740 -21.69 34.09 27.92
N GLU A 741 -22.66 33.37 27.38
CA GLU A 741 -23.37 32.29 28.08
C GLU A 741 -22.60 30.95 28.06
N PRO A 742 -22.12 30.42 26.91
CA PRO A 742 -21.43 29.12 26.87
C PRO A 742 -20.13 29.09 27.69
N TYR A 743 -19.41 30.20 27.78
CA TYR A 743 -18.21 30.30 28.63
C TYR A 743 -18.52 30.64 30.10
N GLY A 744 -19.77 31.04 30.40
CA GLY A 744 -20.16 31.55 31.71
C GLY A 744 -19.36 32.78 32.13
N ILE A 745 -19.38 33.84 31.30
CA ILE A 745 -18.68 35.12 31.49
C ILE A 745 -19.61 36.32 31.20
N GLN A 746 -20.89 36.20 31.53
CA GLN A 746 -21.92 37.24 31.32
C GLN A 746 -21.64 38.56 32.06
N THR A 747 -20.69 38.56 33.01
CA THR A 747 -20.17 39.75 33.72
C THR A 747 -19.13 40.55 32.92
N ALA A 748 -18.63 40.03 31.81
CA ALA A 748 -17.63 40.71 31.01
C ALA A 748 -18.22 41.92 30.28
N HIS A 749 -17.57 43.07 30.40
CA HIS A 749 -17.94 44.29 29.68
C HIS A 749 -17.38 44.35 28.25
N THR A 750 -16.46 43.44 27.90
CA THR A 750 -15.88 43.35 26.55
C THR A 750 -15.80 41.89 26.12
N LEU A 751 -16.41 41.57 24.97
CA LEU A 751 -16.44 40.24 24.36
C LEU A 751 -16.23 40.40 22.85
N LEU A 752 -15.02 40.12 22.38
CA LEU A 752 -14.59 40.33 21.00
C LEU A 752 -13.84 39.10 20.46
N ARG A 753 -14.30 38.57 19.33
CA ARG A 753 -13.53 37.63 18.49
C ARG A 753 -13.25 38.24 17.12
N GLY A 754 -12.09 37.98 16.55
CA GLY A 754 -11.68 38.56 15.27
C GLY A 754 -10.61 37.78 14.50
N THR A 755 -10.43 38.14 13.24
CA THR A 755 -9.44 37.55 12.33
C THR A 755 -8.17 38.39 12.30
N LEU A 756 -7.01 37.73 12.26
CA LEU A 756 -5.71 38.32 11.96
C LEU A 756 -5.34 38.16 10.48
N ARG A 757 -4.72 39.20 9.93
CA ARG A 757 -4.14 39.27 8.58
C ARG A 757 -2.82 40.07 8.63
N TYR A 758 -2.02 39.98 7.57
CA TYR A 758 -0.92 40.94 7.39
C TYR A 758 -1.46 42.27 6.85
N LYS A 759 -0.84 43.36 7.30
CA LYS A 759 -1.28 44.73 7.04
C LYS A 759 -1.42 45.03 5.55
N GLY A 760 -2.59 45.52 5.15
CA GLY A 760 -2.96 45.83 3.77
C GLY A 760 -3.83 44.77 3.08
N TYR A 761 -4.01 43.57 3.63
CA TYR A 761 -4.96 42.57 3.11
C TYR A 761 -6.38 43.16 2.99
N SER A 762 -6.83 43.81 4.05
CA SER A 762 -8.20 44.35 4.17
C SER A 762 -8.39 45.54 3.22
N LYS A 763 -7.33 46.33 2.99
CA LYS A 763 -7.32 47.38 1.97
C LYS A 763 -7.48 46.79 0.57
N THR A 764 -6.75 45.72 0.23
CA THR A 764 -6.90 45.04 -1.08
C THR A 764 -8.30 44.45 -1.24
N MET A 765 -8.83 43.80 -0.21
CA MET A 765 -10.21 43.26 -0.20
C MET A 765 -11.28 44.35 -0.38
N GLY A 766 -11.10 45.54 0.21
CA GLY A 766 -11.99 46.67 0.01
C GLY A 766 -12.07 47.13 -1.46
N GLY A 767 -10.97 46.98 -2.22
CA GLY A 767 -10.98 47.21 -3.66
C GLY A 767 -11.85 46.19 -4.41
N PHE A 768 -11.78 44.92 -4.05
CA PHE A 768 -12.63 43.88 -4.64
C PHE A 768 -14.11 44.05 -4.28
N VAL A 769 -14.44 44.60 -3.11
CA VAL A 769 -15.81 44.98 -2.75
C VAL A 769 -16.31 46.13 -3.65
N LYS A 770 -15.54 47.21 -3.82
CA LYS A 770 -15.90 48.34 -4.72
C LYS A 770 -16.12 47.92 -6.18
N LEU A 771 -15.37 46.93 -6.65
CA LEU A 771 -15.49 46.37 -7.99
C LEU A 771 -16.62 45.32 -8.13
N GLY A 772 -17.38 45.02 -7.06
CA GLY A 772 -18.46 44.03 -7.10
C GLY A 772 -17.98 42.57 -7.22
N LEU A 773 -16.69 42.31 -6.99
CA LEU A 773 -16.08 40.98 -7.11
C LEU A 773 -16.40 40.07 -5.92
N ILE A 774 -16.68 40.64 -4.74
CA ILE A 774 -17.13 39.90 -3.54
C ILE A 774 -18.67 39.78 -3.52
N ASN A 775 -19.27 39.40 -4.64
CA ASN A 775 -20.72 39.21 -4.74
C ASN A 775 -21.10 37.71 -4.65
N PRO A 776 -21.88 37.28 -3.63
CA PRO A 776 -22.37 35.91 -3.49
C PRO A 776 -23.50 35.53 -4.45
N ASP A 777 -24.22 36.49 -5.02
CA ASP A 777 -25.48 36.26 -5.73
C ASP A 777 -25.29 35.49 -7.05
N PRO A 778 -26.24 34.62 -7.44
CA PRO A 778 -26.19 33.92 -8.71
C PRO A 778 -26.08 34.87 -9.91
N SER A 779 -25.01 34.73 -10.70
CA SER A 779 -24.71 35.66 -11.79
C SER A 779 -25.09 35.05 -13.14
N PRO A 780 -26.07 35.60 -13.87
CA PRO A 780 -26.45 35.10 -15.20
C PRO A 780 -25.33 35.25 -16.24
N LEU A 781 -24.27 36.01 -15.92
CA LEU A 781 -23.07 36.18 -16.73
C LEU A 781 -22.16 34.94 -16.77
N LEU A 782 -22.33 34.00 -15.83
CA LEU A 782 -21.45 32.84 -15.62
C LEU A 782 -22.12 31.50 -15.94
N ASN A 783 -23.34 31.52 -16.49
CA ASN A 783 -24.12 30.32 -16.83
C ASN A 783 -23.41 29.43 -17.87
N SER A 784 -23.45 28.12 -17.65
CA SER A 784 -22.72 27.08 -18.41
C SER A 784 -23.11 26.91 -19.89
N THR A 785 -24.13 27.62 -20.36
CA THR A 785 -24.56 27.68 -21.77
C THR A 785 -24.00 28.88 -22.54
N THR A 786 -23.22 29.73 -21.88
CA THR A 786 -22.58 30.93 -22.45
C THR A 786 -21.21 30.58 -23.06
N PRO A 787 -20.76 31.22 -24.16
CA PRO A 787 -19.35 31.14 -24.57
C PRO A 787 -18.40 31.60 -23.45
N LEU A 788 -17.15 31.12 -23.49
CA LEU A 788 -16.11 31.35 -22.49
C LEU A 788 -15.86 32.86 -22.27
N LEU A 789 -16.38 33.38 -21.16
CA LEU A 789 -16.18 34.77 -20.73
C LEU A 789 -14.75 34.97 -20.20
N THR A 790 -14.08 36.02 -20.63
CA THR A 790 -12.77 36.43 -20.10
C THR A 790 -12.90 37.36 -18.89
N TRP A 791 -11.86 37.41 -18.05
CA TRP A 791 -11.80 38.31 -16.90
C TRP A 791 -11.93 39.78 -17.29
N LYS A 792 -11.27 40.19 -18.37
CA LYS A 792 -11.44 41.49 -19.03
C LYS A 792 -12.89 41.81 -19.37
N GLU A 793 -13.62 40.90 -20.01
CA GLU A 793 -15.04 41.11 -20.36
C GLU A 793 -15.97 41.14 -19.15
N LEU A 794 -15.67 40.37 -18.10
CA LEU A 794 -16.38 40.44 -16.83
C LEU A 794 -16.12 41.79 -16.14
N MET A 795 -14.86 42.24 -16.10
CA MET A 795 -14.50 43.54 -15.53
C MET A 795 -15.10 44.71 -16.31
N CYS A 796 -15.16 44.67 -17.64
CA CYS A 796 -15.88 45.67 -18.45
C CYS A 796 -17.34 45.82 -17.98
N LYS A 797 -18.04 44.70 -17.73
CA LYS A 797 -19.42 44.71 -17.23
C LYS A 797 -19.52 45.24 -15.80
N LEU A 798 -18.57 44.89 -14.92
CA LEU A 798 -18.53 45.35 -13.52
C LEU A 798 -18.17 46.84 -13.37
N VAL A 799 -17.47 47.44 -14.34
CA VAL A 799 -17.20 48.90 -14.41
C VAL A 799 -18.08 49.63 -15.42
N GLU A 800 -19.13 48.97 -15.92
CA GLU A 800 -20.21 49.55 -16.74
C GLU A 800 -19.75 50.15 -18.09
N ILE A 801 -18.67 49.62 -18.68
CA ILE A 801 -18.17 50.00 -20.02
C ILE A 801 -18.51 48.96 -21.09
N GLN A 802 -18.58 49.41 -22.35
CA GLN A 802 -18.81 48.52 -23.49
C GLN A 802 -17.62 47.57 -23.71
N SER A 803 -17.91 46.32 -24.11
CA SER A 803 -16.92 45.30 -24.45
C SER A 803 -17.03 44.93 -25.94
N PRO A 804 -15.92 44.69 -26.66
CA PRO A 804 -14.53 44.73 -26.19
C PRO A 804 -14.00 46.15 -25.99
N ALA A 805 -13.28 46.36 -24.89
CA ALA A 805 -12.55 47.61 -24.60
C ALA A 805 -11.03 47.42 -24.80
N GLU A 806 -10.32 48.52 -25.07
CA GLU A 806 -8.86 48.55 -24.96
C GLU A 806 -8.42 48.43 -23.50
N TYR A 807 -7.24 47.83 -23.27
CA TYR A 807 -6.68 47.64 -21.93
C TYR A 807 -6.49 48.96 -21.17
N SER A 808 -6.06 50.00 -21.87
CA SER A 808 -5.92 51.39 -21.39
C SER A 808 -7.24 51.92 -20.79
N VAL A 809 -8.34 51.76 -21.53
CA VAL A 809 -9.67 52.24 -21.15
C VAL A 809 -10.23 51.45 -19.97
N LEU A 810 -10.11 50.11 -19.99
CA LEU A 810 -10.52 49.27 -18.86
C LEU A 810 -9.72 49.59 -17.60
N LYS A 811 -8.39 49.74 -17.71
CA LYS A 811 -7.51 50.05 -16.58
C LYS A 811 -7.88 51.38 -15.93
N GLU A 812 -8.12 52.43 -16.71
CA GLU A 812 -8.52 53.74 -16.17
C GLU A 812 -9.95 53.71 -15.57
N ALA A 813 -10.89 52.97 -16.15
CA ALA A 813 -12.23 52.78 -15.56
C ALA A 813 -12.17 52.05 -14.20
N VAL A 814 -11.40 50.97 -14.12
CA VAL A 814 -11.13 50.23 -12.87
C VAL A 814 -10.42 51.12 -11.85
N PHE A 815 -9.39 51.87 -12.26
CA PHE A 815 -8.65 52.77 -11.36
C PHE A 815 -9.55 53.85 -10.75
N ASN A 816 -10.50 54.39 -11.52
CA ASN A 816 -11.49 55.34 -11.00
C ASN A 816 -12.50 54.68 -10.04
N LYS A 817 -12.98 53.45 -10.31
CA LYS A 817 -13.88 52.70 -9.39
C LYS A 817 -13.15 52.19 -8.13
N LEU A 818 -11.82 52.33 -8.07
CA LEU A 818 -10.96 52.10 -6.89
C LEU A 818 -10.52 53.40 -6.18
N ASP A 819 -11.19 54.54 -6.42
CA ASP A 819 -10.84 55.87 -5.89
C ASP A 819 -9.38 56.30 -6.18
N ARG A 820 -8.83 55.81 -7.29
CA ARG A 820 -7.44 56.00 -7.73
C ARG A 820 -6.39 55.44 -6.76
N ASP A 821 -6.72 54.42 -5.97
CA ASP A 821 -5.74 53.71 -5.15
C ASP A 821 -4.83 52.79 -5.99
N LYS A 822 -3.53 53.10 -6.01
CA LYS A 822 -2.54 52.34 -6.79
C LYS A 822 -2.39 50.89 -6.32
N SER A 823 -2.34 50.66 -5.01
CA SER A 823 -2.13 49.32 -4.46
C SER A 823 -3.31 48.37 -4.70
N GLN A 824 -4.54 48.89 -4.74
CA GLN A 824 -5.71 48.11 -5.17
C GLN A 824 -5.64 47.78 -6.68
N LEU A 825 -5.25 48.73 -7.53
CA LEU A 825 -5.09 48.48 -8.97
C LEU A 825 -3.98 47.47 -9.26
N GLU A 826 -2.82 47.62 -8.62
CA GLU A 826 -1.67 46.70 -8.72
C GLU A 826 -2.08 45.26 -8.33
N ALA A 827 -2.93 45.08 -7.32
CA ALA A 827 -3.47 43.77 -6.94
C ALA A 827 -4.41 43.17 -8.01
N VAL A 828 -5.26 43.99 -8.63
CA VAL A 828 -6.18 43.58 -9.70
C VAL A 828 -5.42 43.21 -10.98
N GLU A 829 -4.36 43.96 -11.32
CA GLU A 829 -3.47 43.65 -12.45
C GLU A 829 -2.64 42.38 -12.20
N TRP A 830 -2.04 42.23 -11.01
CA TRP A 830 -1.22 41.06 -10.65
C TRP A 830 -2.01 39.75 -10.65
N LEU A 831 -3.28 39.78 -10.24
CA LEU A 831 -4.19 38.63 -10.33
C LEU A 831 -4.63 38.31 -11.77
N GLY A 832 -4.29 39.14 -12.76
CA GLY A 832 -4.67 38.97 -14.16
C GLY A 832 -6.12 39.34 -14.48
N LEU A 833 -6.84 40.03 -13.58
CA LEU A 833 -8.28 40.27 -13.71
C LEU A 833 -8.65 41.26 -14.83
N LEU A 834 -7.66 41.97 -15.40
CA LEU A 834 -7.86 42.83 -16.58
C LEU A 834 -7.46 42.15 -17.91
N GLY A 835 -7.01 40.89 -17.85
CA GLY A 835 -6.51 40.13 -18.99
C GLY A 835 -7.56 39.23 -19.65
N ASP A 836 -7.20 38.72 -20.82
CA ASP A 836 -8.02 37.79 -21.62
C ASP A 836 -8.01 36.33 -21.07
N GLU A 837 -7.63 36.12 -19.80
CA GLU A 837 -7.74 34.82 -19.12
C GLU A 837 -9.23 34.44 -18.91
N PRO A 838 -9.63 33.17 -19.10
CA PRO A 838 -11.02 32.74 -18.95
C PRO A 838 -11.47 32.73 -17.49
N VAL A 839 -12.70 33.18 -17.22
CA VAL A 839 -13.30 33.15 -15.89
C VAL A 839 -13.66 31.70 -15.51
N PRO A 840 -13.25 31.19 -14.33
CA PRO A 840 -13.62 29.85 -13.88
C PRO A 840 -15.15 29.69 -13.69
N ALA A 841 -15.72 28.64 -14.26
CA ALA A 841 -17.16 28.38 -14.15
C ALA A 841 -17.62 28.21 -12.69
N ALA A 842 -18.55 29.06 -12.26
CA ALA A 842 -19.15 29.06 -10.92
C ALA A 842 -20.49 29.82 -10.95
N ASP A 843 -21.38 29.53 -10.00
CA ASP A 843 -22.72 30.12 -9.98
C ASP A 843 -22.73 31.62 -9.65
N SER A 844 -21.70 32.13 -8.95
CA SER A 844 -21.57 33.53 -8.55
C SER A 844 -20.14 34.08 -8.72
N ILE A 845 -20.02 35.41 -8.77
CA ILE A 845 -18.77 36.12 -9.08
C ILE A 845 -17.70 35.83 -8.03
N VAL A 846 -18.05 35.82 -6.73
CA VAL A 846 -17.11 35.46 -5.66
C VAL A 846 -16.68 33.99 -5.74
N GLY A 847 -17.53 33.11 -6.28
CA GLY A 847 -17.19 31.70 -6.53
C GLY A 847 -16.19 31.54 -7.68
N ALA A 848 -16.32 32.34 -8.75
CA ALA A 848 -15.36 32.37 -9.85
C ALA A 848 -14.02 32.98 -9.40
N LEU A 849 -14.07 34.09 -8.65
CA LEU A 849 -12.89 34.72 -8.05
C LEU A 849 -12.17 33.77 -7.09
N ALA A 850 -12.90 33.00 -6.27
CA ALA A 850 -12.31 32.02 -5.37
C ALA A 850 -11.50 30.96 -6.12
N LYS A 851 -12.08 30.36 -7.17
CA LYS A 851 -11.38 29.38 -8.02
C LYS A 851 -10.14 29.97 -8.73
N HIS A 852 -10.20 31.25 -9.08
CA HIS A 852 -9.06 31.96 -9.69
C HIS A 852 -7.96 32.29 -8.68
N MET A 853 -8.31 32.68 -7.45
CA MET A 853 -7.34 32.86 -6.36
C MET A 853 -6.71 31.54 -5.92
N GLU A 854 -7.44 30.43 -6.00
CA GLU A 854 -6.94 29.09 -5.68
C GLU A 854 -5.81 28.63 -6.64
N THR A 855 -5.82 29.10 -7.90
CA THR A 855 -4.73 28.85 -8.86
C THR A 855 -3.61 29.91 -8.82
N LYS A 856 -3.92 31.17 -8.50
CA LYS A 856 -2.93 32.28 -8.45
C LYS A 856 -2.18 32.39 -7.10
N LEU A 857 -2.76 31.92 -6.00
CA LEU A 857 -2.20 32.04 -4.63
C LEU A 857 -2.15 30.70 -3.83
N PRO A 858 -1.74 29.56 -4.41
CA PRO A 858 -1.42 28.35 -3.64
C PRO A 858 -0.11 28.52 -2.85
N PHE A 859 0.16 27.58 -1.96
CA PHE A 859 1.52 27.36 -1.41
C PHE A 859 2.34 26.54 -2.40
N GLY A 860 3.56 26.99 -2.68
CA GLY A 860 4.55 26.27 -3.51
C GLY A 860 5.35 25.22 -2.73
N THR A 861 6.14 24.42 -3.46
CA THR A 861 7.01 23.39 -2.87
C THR A 861 8.01 24.00 -1.90
N GLY A 862 8.02 23.51 -0.65
CA GLY A 862 8.90 24.02 0.41
C GLY A 862 8.44 25.33 1.05
N GLU A 863 7.30 25.90 0.63
CA GLU A 863 6.70 27.03 1.34
C GLU A 863 5.86 26.56 2.53
N ARG A 864 5.90 27.32 3.62
CA ARG A 864 5.18 27.02 4.86
C ARG A 864 4.20 28.11 5.28
N ASP A 865 3.11 27.68 5.91
CA ASP A 865 2.13 28.53 6.57
C ASP A 865 2.48 28.76 8.05
N MET A 866 1.69 29.61 8.69
CA MET A 866 1.79 29.97 10.10
C MET A 866 0.39 30.18 10.66
N ILE A 867 0.10 29.60 11.83
CA ILE A 867 -1.02 30.00 12.68
C ILE A 867 -0.51 31.01 13.71
N VAL A 868 -1.28 32.07 13.91
CA VAL A 868 -1.14 32.99 15.04
C VAL A 868 -2.47 33.12 15.76
N MET A 869 -2.49 32.89 17.06
CA MET A 869 -3.63 33.15 17.93
C MET A 869 -3.18 33.89 19.20
N ARG A 870 -3.95 34.90 19.59
CA ARG A 870 -3.81 35.70 20.82
C ARG A 870 -5.16 35.73 21.53
N ASN A 871 -5.22 35.13 22.73
CA ASN A 871 -6.31 35.39 23.67
C ASN A 871 -5.84 36.39 24.73
N GLU A 872 -6.67 37.36 25.06
CA GLU A 872 -6.49 38.35 26.13
C GLU A 872 -7.72 38.33 27.02
N ILE A 873 -7.52 38.06 28.31
CA ILE A 873 -8.59 37.81 29.28
C ILE A 873 -8.32 38.66 30.53
N GLY A 874 -9.15 39.68 30.77
CA GLY A 874 -9.08 40.51 31.97
C GLY A 874 -9.81 39.86 33.13
N LEU A 875 -9.12 39.67 34.25
CA LEU A 875 -9.59 38.99 35.44
C LEU A 875 -9.60 39.94 36.64
N ARG A 876 -10.75 40.09 37.29
CA ARG A 876 -10.90 40.83 38.56
C ARG A 876 -10.82 39.85 39.72
N HIS A 877 -9.74 39.93 40.50
CA HIS A 877 -9.54 39.06 41.66
C HIS A 877 -10.35 39.50 42.89
N PRO A 878 -10.65 38.61 43.85
CA PRO A 878 -11.34 38.97 45.10
C PRO A 878 -10.68 40.08 45.93
N SER A 879 -9.36 40.28 45.77
CA SER A 879 -8.60 41.37 46.39
C SER A 879 -8.67 42.71 45.62
N GLY A 880 -9.52 42.80 44.59
CA GLY A 880 -9.81 44.03 43.86
C GLY A 880 -8.89 44.34 42.68
N HIS A 881 -7.66 43.82 42.65
CA HIS A 881 -6.72 44.06 41.54
C HIS A 881 -7.19 43.43 40.22
N LEU A 882 -6.69 43.97 39.10
CA LEU A 882 -6.94 43.46 37.75
C LEU A 882 -5.71 42.69 37.26
N GLU A 883 -5.91 41.53 36.65
CA GLU A 883 -4.90 40.76 35.93
C GLU A 883 -5.32 40.66 34.46
N ASP A 884 -4.55 41.23 33.54
CA ASP A 884 -4.69 40.92 32.11
C ASP A 884 -3.86 39.68 31.81
N LYS A 885 -4.51 38.65 31.30
CA LYS A 885 -3.88 37.36 31.03
C LYS A 885 -3.88 37.06 29.53
N PHE A 886 -2.69 36.78 29.03
CA PHE A 886 -2.43 36.61 27.61
C PHE A 886 -2.03 35.17 27.32
N ILE A 887 -2.60 34.59 26.25
CA ILE A 887 -2.28 33.25 25.77
C ILE A 887 -1.89 33.36 24.30
N ASP A 888 -0.69 32.89 24.00
CA ASP A 888 -0.02 33.01 22.70
C ASP A 888 0.20 31.62 22.10
N LEU A 889 -0.44 31.35 20.96
CA LEU A 889 -0.21 30.15 20.16
C LEU A 889 0.33 30.58 18.79
N VAL A 890 1.55 30.15 18.48
CA VAL A 890 2.20 30.38 17.19
C VAL A 890 2.76 29.04 16.70
N VAL A 891 2.30 28.58 15.55
CA VAL A 891 2.67 27.28 14.96
C VAL A 891 3.06 27.50 13.51
N TYR A 892 4.17 26.91 13.06
CA TYR A 892 4.60 26.92 11.66
C TYR A 892 4.34 25.57 10.98
N GLY A 893 4.12 25.60 9.67
CA GLY A 893 4.10 24.40 8.83
C GLY A 893 5.49 23.77 8.70
N ASP A 894 5.53 22.45 8.56
CA ASP A 894 6.78 21.70 8.44
C ASP A 894 7.17 21.57 6.96
N ASN A 895 8.39 21.96 6.61
CA ASN A 895 8.86 22.04 5.21
C ASN A 895 8.64 20.74 4.39
N ASN A 896 8.70 19.58 5.05
CA ASN A 896 8.50 18.24 4.46
C ASN A 896 7.34 17.46 5.14
N GLY A 897 6.47 18.14 5.89
CA GLY A 897 5.44 17.53 6.74
C GLY A 897 4.06 18.14 6.54
N TYR A 898 3.42 18.58 7.62
CA TYR A 898 2.06 19.13 7.59
C TYR A 898 2.05 20.65 7.79
N SER A 899 1.11 21.32 7.13
CA SER A 899 0.87 22.75 7.33
C SER A 899 0.38 23.02 8.77
N ALA A 900 0.69 24.20 9.30
CA ALA A 900 0.24 24.64 10.61
C ALA A 900 -1.28 24.54 10.71
N MET A 901 -2.02 24.98 9.69
CA MET A 901 -3.47 24.83 9.60
C MET A 901 -3.91 23.36 9.64
N ALA A 902 -3.27 22.47 8.86
CA ALA A 902 -3.62 21.05 8.89
C ALA A 902 -3.37 20.43 10.27
N LYS A 903 -2.25 20.74 10.93
CA LYS A 903 -1.94 20.27 12.29
C LYS A 903 -2.96 20.79 13.32
N THR A 904 -3.17 22.10 13.37
CA THR A 904 -4.04 22.73 14.39
C THR A 904 -5.53 22.47 14.21
N VAL A 905 -5.98 22.00 13.05
CA VAL A 905 -7.36 21.54 12.85
C VAL A 905 -7.46 20.01 12.96
N GLY A 906 -6.50 19.30 12.36
CA GLY A 906 -6.53 17.84 12.25
C GLY A 906 -6.24 17.12 13.57
N TYR A 907 -5.20 17.51 14.32
CA TYR A 907 -4.88 16.83 15.57
C TYR A 907 -5.97 16.97 16.65
N PRO A 908 -6.56 18.15 16.93
CA PRO A 908 -7.70 18.22 17.86
C PRO A 908 -8.88 17.35 17.44
N THR A 909 -9.20 17.28 16.15
CA THR A 909 -10.22 16.37 15.60
C THR A 909 -9.86 14.89 15.81
N ALA A 910 -8.62 14.50 15.55
CA ALA A 910 -8.15 13.12 15.67
C ALA A 910 -8.07 12.65 17.12
N ILE A 911 -7.61 13.53 18.02
CA ILE A 911 -7.57 13.28 19.46
C ILE A 911 -9.00 13.12 19.99
N ALA A 912 -9.93 14.03 19.65
CA ALA A 912 -11.32 13.93 20.05
C ALA A 912 -12.00 12.67 19.49
N ALA A 913 -11.69 12.28 18.26
CA ALA A 913 -12.13 11.02 17.66
C ALA A 913 -11.63 9.81 18.46
N LYS A 914 -10.34 9.73 18.77
CA LYS A 914 -9.79 8.65 19.60
C LYS A 914 -10.39 8.64 21.01
N MET A 915 -10.60 9.81 21.63
CA MET A 915 -11.28 9.92 22.93
C MET A 915 -12.74 9.42 22.92
N VAL A 916 -13.47 9.51 21.80
CA VAL A 916 -14.80 8.90 21.64
C VAL A 916 -14.68 7.38 21.49
N LEU A 917 -13.74 6.91 20.65
CA LEU A 917 -13.48 5.48 20.43
C LEU A 917 -12.99 4.74 21.68
N ASP A 918 -12.24 5.42 22.54
CA ASP A 918 -11.69 4.89 23.80
C ASP A 918 -12.62 5.12 24.99
N GLY A 919 -13.79 5.75 24.79
CA GLY A 919 -14.82 5.95 25.81
C GLY A 919 -14.53 7.07 26.82
N GLU A 920 -13.45 7.83 26.63
CA GLU A 920 -13.10 8.99 27.45
C GLU A 920 -14.16 10.10 27.36
N ILE A 921 -14.74 10.31 26.17
CA ILE A 921 -15.90 11.19 25.96
C ILE A 921 -17.15 10.33 25.84
N ASN A 922 -17.86 10.16 26.96
CA ASN A 922 -19.09 9.37 27.07
C ASN A 922 -20.39 10.20 27.03
N THR A 923 -20.29 11.54 27.07
CA THR A 923 -21.43 12.48 26.94
C THR A 923 -22.21 12.24 25.65
N LYS A 924 -23.55 12.29 25.73
CA LYS A 924 -24.48 12.13 24.60
C LYS A 924 -25.13 13.47 24.21
N GLY A 925 -25.70 13.55 23.01
CA GLY A 925 -26.17 14.81 22.41
C GLY A 925 -25.10 15.49 21.54
N MET A 926 -25.34 16.75 21.15
CA MET A 926 -24.30 17.61 20.56
C MET A 926 -23.31 18.04 21.65
N VAL A 927 -22.02 17.97 21.35
CA VAL A 927 -20.91 18.24 22.26
C VAL A 927 -19.92 19.22 21.63
N ILE A 928 -19.42 20.16 22.43
CA ILE A 928 -18.44 21.20 22.07
C ILE A 928 -17.36 21.29 23.17
N PRO A 929 -16.16 21.84 22.93
CA PRO A 929 -14.97 21.65 23.80
C PRO A 929 -14.98 22.45 25.12
N LEU A 930 -16.13 22.87 25.64
CA LEU A 930 -16.21 23.84 26.74
C LEU A 930 -16.01 23.25 28.15
N THR A 931 -15.85 21.94 28.29
CA THR A 931 -15.70 21.30 29.61
C THR A 931 -14.30 20.74 29.84
N LYS A 932 -13.78 20.88 31.06
CA LYS A 932 -12.42 20.46 31.47
C LYS A 932 -12.10 18.99 31.20
N LYS A 933 -13.12 18.12 31.17
CA LYS A 933 -13.00 16.70 30.78
C LYS A 933 -12.68 16.49 29.30
N ILE A 934 -13.04 17.44 28.44
CA ILE A 934 -12.80 17.40 27.00
C ILE A 934 -11.56 18.24 26.67
N TYR A 935 -11.53 19.53 27.02
CA TYR A 935 -10.41 20.39 26.64
C TYR A 935 -9.10 20.01 27.32
N GLY A 936 -9.13 19.51 28.57
CA GLY A 936 -7.92 19.19 29.34
C GLY A 936 -7.05 18.13 28.65
N PRO A 937 -7.57 16.92 28.37
CA PRO A 937 -6.82 15.89 27.66
C PRO A 937 -6.44 16.29 26.22
N ILE A 938 -7.27 17.06 25.52
CA ILE A 938 -6.93 17.53 24.16
C ILE A 938 -5.76 18.53 24.21
N LEU A 939 -5.83 19.56 25.07
CA LEU A 939 -4.75 20.55 25.22
C LEU A 939 -3.42 19.91 25.63
N GLU A 940 -3.44 18.83 26.41
CA GLU A 940 -2.21 18.12 26.76
C GLU A 940 -1.67 17.27 25.60
N ARG A 941 -2.54 16.57 24.87
CA ARG A 941 -2.14 15.74 23.72
C ARG A 941 -1.64 16.57 22.53
N VAL A 942 -2.23 17.72 22.23
CA VAL A 942 -1.76 18.58 21.11
C VAL A 942 -0.35 19.16 21.35
N LYS A 943 0.09 19.33 22.60
CA LYS A 943 1.47 19.75 22.92
C LYS A 943 2.49 18.71 22.48
N ALA A 944 2.17 17.41 22.59
CA ALA A 944 3.02 16.33 22.10
C ALA A 944 3.15 16.35 20.57
N GLU A 945 2.12 16.81 19.87
CA GLU A 945 2.11 17.05 18.41
C GLU A 945 2.77 18.39 18.01
N GLY A 946 3.50 19.04 18.92
CA GLY A 946 4.21 20.30 18.68
C GLY A 946 3.33 21.57 18.68
N ILE A 947 2.04 21.46 19.03
CA ILE A 947 1.14 22.62 19.16
C ILE A 947 1.28 23.18 20.58
N THR A 948 2.32 23.98 20.79
CA THR A 948 2.60 24.65 22.06
C THR A 948 1.97 26.04 22.13
N TYR A 949 1.65 26.46 23.35
CA TYR A 949 1.15 27.80 23.66
C TYR A 949 1.85 28.33 24.91
N ASN A 950 2.12 29.64 24.93
CA ASN A 950 2.69 30.35 26.07
C ASN A 950 1.60 31.13 26.79
N THR A 951 1.81 31.40 28.08
CA THR A 951 0.90 32.21 28.89
C THR A 951 1.71 33.18 29.75
N HIS A 952 1.34 34.46 29.72
CA HIS A 952 1.91 35.51 30.57
C HIS A 952 0.81 36.45 31.05
N ASN A 953 1.09 37.25 32.09
CA ASN A 953 0.10 38.11 32.71
C ASN A 953 0.69 39.46 33.14
N VAL A 954 -0.17 40.47 33.21
CA VAL A 954 0.16 41.82 33.68
C VAL A 954 -0.85 42.22 34.74
N ILE A 955 -0.37 42.52 35.95
CA ILE A 955 -1.22 43.00 37.05
C ILE A 955 -1.30 44.52 37.01
N ARG A 956 -2.53 45.06 36.99
CA ARG A 956 -2.82 46.48 37.22
C ARG A 956 -3.48 46.62 38.60
N GLN A 957 -2.94 47.53 39.41
CA GLN A 957 -3.51 47.92 40.70
C GLN A 957 -4.66 48.92 40.49
#